data_AF-A0A6J8D9B9-F1
#
_entry.id   AF-A0A6J8D9B9-F1
#
_cell.length_a   1.000
_cell.length_b   1.000
_cell.length_c   1.000
_cell.angle_alpha   90.00
_cell.angle_beta   90.00
_cell.angle_gamma   90.00
#
_symmetry.space_group_name_H-M   'P 1'
#
loop_
_entity.id
_entity.type
_entity.pdbx_description
1 polymer ?
#
loop_
_entity_poly.entity_id
_entity_poly.type
_entity_poly.pdbx_seq_one_letter_code
_entity_poly.pdbx_strand_id
1 'polypeptide(L)'
;MKVDFKGPTFINVKGEEISEIDYFIYKTEVTHKTSILTDVASNVSDHHPIKITLPCKFLKKEDILESNVQSRIRWDKVDINKYSNIIAQETPMLKEKLQNQQNSVTTTIEQTMEMLSNTAKKCSAQKTYGKNKLKLRRLEDKTYENEEVINGWHNHFKTLAEPIQNSTYDSKHQKLCDVDYQVIKYLCNQASPRIVIKSELIEAIKSINTGKSEDIFGLSIEHILNAGDDFTDFLLYLVNIIIHDKLIPEIIKLGLLSPIFKNKGSKNDSKNYRGIVVLPILCKIIEYIARIDFRPILLEKQSPLQRGFTPNTSPLNAAIIFEEIYREYTDCNSPFYIALLDAKSAFDVVIINMLMRKLFLLDIDPATWSLIDELHKNTSCSIKWKNQLSQEFKVYQGVKQGGLLSADLYKLYIEDLLSLYENSTLGCKIGNININAVACADDIALLSDNPYDLQILVNHALQYSQLHYYTQQPQKSVIIQVENKAKKTANHNWNFNLDNKEMPNLDKSTHLGIIRSTTKSKSDTFNTEQNITKARRTAYSLLSAGFHGNNGLDPITSKIHPIIDLNNDNNPSKGALSIAIKLKLVTGTFMTQSKRASFTKSESPLCKLCDDEDEDIEHLLLKCKVLEPIRSPFINQIEDNILKDASISFYKLSTNTQTQIIMDCTKLRHQNSDLLLNRKTEQLCELISRKLCYALHTIRARTISMQKKHSK
;
A
#
# COMPACT_ATOMS: atom_id res chain seq x y z
N MET A 1 43.46 -15.35 -11.52
CA MET A 1 42.78 -16.66 -11.69
C MET A 1 41.28 -16.43 -11.42
N LYS A 2 40.37 -17.01 -12.21
CA LYS A 2 38.91 -16.94 -11.93
C LYS A 2 38.60 -17.72 -10.64
N VAL A 3 37.54 -17.35 -9.92
CA VAL A 3 36.24 -18.07 -9.82
C VAL A 3 35.22 -17.11 -9.17
N ASP A 4 33.98 -17.14 -9.64
CA ASP A 4 32.83 -16.40 -9.12
C ASP A 4 31.88 -17.37 -8.43
N PHE A 5 31.46 -17.09 -7.19
CA PHE A 5 30.37 -17.78 -6.49
C PHE A 5 29.79 -16.90 -5.38
N LYS A 6 28.65 -16.24 -5.66
CA LYS A 6 27.76 -15.71 -4.62
C LYS A 6 26.74 -16.77 -4.20
N GLY A 7 27.08 -17.51 -3.15
CA GLY A 7 26.15 -18.33 -2.35
C GLY A 7 25.64 -17.60 -1.10
N PRO A 8 24.69 -18.19 -0.34
CA PRO A 8 23.86 -17.50 0.65
C PRO A 8 24.53 -17.22 2.01
N THR A 9 23.88 -16.37 2.82
CA THR A 9 24.58 -15.59 3.86
C THR A 9 24.67 -16.24 5.25
N PHE A 10 23.69 -17.03 5.74
CA PHE A 10 23.81 -17.77 7.01
C PHE A 10 22.97 -19.05 7.03
N ILE A 11 23.43 -20.05 7.79
CA ILE A 11 22.77 -21.35 8.03
C ILE A 11 22.76 -21.64 9.54
N ASN A 12 21.65 -22.17 10.07
CA ASN A 12 21.46 -22.51 11.47
C ASN A 12 22.05 -23.90 11.84
N VAL A 13 22.09 -24.25 13.13
CA VAL A 13 22.63 -25.54 13.63
C VAL A 13 21.84 -26.80 13.22
N LYS A 14 20.78 -26.68 12.43
CA LYS A 14 20.07 -27.80 11.77
C LYS A 14 20.34 -27.89 10.26
N GLY A 15 21.18 -27.01 9.71
CA GLY A 15 21.48 -26.96 8.27
C GLY A 15 20.50 -26.13 7.43
N GLU A 16 19.64 -25.32 8.05
CA GLU A 16 18.66 -24.49 7.33
C GLU A 16 19.13 -23.02 7.20
N GLU A 17 18.92 -22.40 6.03
CA GLU A 17 19.27 -20.99 5.79
C GLU A 17 18.42 -20.02 6.62
N ILE A 18 19.05 -19.02 7.24
CA ILE A 18 18.40 -17.93 7.99
C ILE A 18 19.00 -16.56 7.63
N SER A 19 18.23 -15.48 7.78
CA SER A 19 18.58 -14.18 7.19
C SER A 19 18.93 -13.03 8.15
N GLU A 20 18.65 -13.14 9.45
CA GLU A 20 18.86 -12.05 10.43
C GLU A 20 18.99 -12.59 11.88
N ILE A 21 19.76 -11.90 12.74
CA ILE A 21 19.84 -12.10 14.19
C ILE A 21 19.72 -10.73 14.88
N ASP A 22 18.80 -10.62 15.84
CA ASP A 22 18.55 -9.39 16.60
C ASP A 22 19.59 -9.12 17.71
N TYR A 23 19.86 -7.84 17.98
CA TYR A 23 20.58 -7.40 19.18
C TYR A 23 19.78 -6.33 19.96
N PHE A 24 19.73 -6.49 21.28
CA PHE A 24 19.25 -5.47 22.22
C PHE A 24 20.42 -4.80 22.94
N ILE A 25 20.32 -3.49 23.17
CA ILE A 25 21.26 -2.72 24.01
C ILE A 25 20.53 -2.21 25.24
N TYR A 26 21.06 -2.50 26.43
CA TYR A 26 20.62 -1.91 27.69
C TYR A 26 21.76 -1.11 28.35
N LYS A 27 21.44 -0.10 29.15
CA LYS A 27 22.41 0.79 29.81
C LYS A 27 22.10 0.88 31.31
N THR A 28 23.07 0.50 32.14
CA THR A 28 23.09 0.79 33.58
C THR A 28 24.52 1.01 34.08
N GLU A 29 24.83 2.28 34.31
CA GLU A 29 25.75 2.86 35.31
C GLU A 29 27.24 2.43 35.39
N VAL A 30 27.96 3.09 36.32
CA VAL A 30 29.36 3.50 36.23
C VAL A 30 30.17 2.95 37.41
N THR A 31 31.41 2.54 37.19
CA THR A 31 32.53 2.76 38.15
C THR A 31 33.91 2.48 37.53
N HIS A 32 34.94 3.03 38.17
CA HIS A 32 36.32 3.09 37.66
C HIS A 32 37.14 1.83 37.95
N LYS A 33 37.93 1.36 36.96
CA LYS A 33 39.42 1.21 37.04
C LYS A 33 39.99 0.53 35.79
N THR A 34 41.30 0.69 35.61
CA THR A 34 42.13 0.28 34.47
C THR A 34 42.72 -1.12 34.60
N SER A 35 42.72 -1.89 33.50
CA SER A 35 43.81 -2.83 33.17
C SER A 35 43.74 -3.28 31.69
N ILE A 36 44.88 -3.67 31.14
CA ILE A 36 45.09 -4.21 29.78
C ILE A 36 45.31 -5.73 29.91
N LEU A 37 44.92 -6.53 28.92
CA LEU A 37 45.58 -7.81 28.63
C LEU A 37 45.36 -8.27 27.18
N THR A 38 46.23 -9.17 26.74
CA THR A 38 46.51 -9.53 25.35
C THR A 38 46.12 -10.97 25.02
N ASP A 39 45.64 -11.17 23.79
CA ASP A 39 45.75 -12.37 22.94
C ASP A 39 45.28 -13.78 23.39
N VAL A 40 44.34 -14.28 22.55
CA VAL A 40 44.31 -15.61 21.90
C VAL A 40 43.44 -16.76 22.49
N ALA A 41 42.55 -17.22 21.57
CA ALA A 41 42.02 -18.56 21.31
C ALA A 41 40.68 -19.09 21.90
N SER A 42 39.92 -19.64 20.93
CA SER A 42 39.01 -20.80 20.96
C SER A 42 37.63 -20.69 21.63
N ASN A 43 36.60 -21.00 20.82
CA ASN A 43 35.25 -21.32 21.27
C ASN A 43 35.23 -22.61 22.11
N VAL A 44 34.55 -22.55 23.26
CA VAL A 44 33.61 -23.59 23.68
C VAL A 44 32.32 -22.90 24.15
N SER A 45 31.28 -23.66 24.46
CA SER A 45 29.88 -23.19 24.49
C SER A 45 29.50 -22.20 25.62
N ASP A 46 28.29 -21.66 25.47
CA ASP A 46 27.41 -21.12 26.54
C ASP A 46 27.57 -19.65 26.99
N HIS A 47 26.87 -18.80 26.21
CA HIS A 47 26.16 -17.58 26.65
C HIS A 47 26.81 -16.67 27.72
N HIS A 48 27.93 -16.00 27.41
CA HIS A 48 28.34 -14.77 28.13
C HIS A 48 28.79 -13.66 27.15
N PRO A 49 28.35 -12.39 27.33
CA PRO A 49 28.68 -11.31 26.40
C PRO A 49 30.10 -10.76 26.63
N ILE A 50 30.89 -10.64 25.54
CA ILE A 50 32.21 -10.02 25.56
C ILE A 50 32.09 -8.49 25.61
N LYS A 51 32.65 -7.86 26.66
CA LYS A 51 32.61 -6.41 26.89
C LYS A 51 33.75 -5.68 26.17
N ILE A 52 33.52 -5.21 24.96
CA ILE A 52 34.48 -4.35 24.23
C ILE A 52 34.35 -2.89 24.71
N THR A 53 35.45 -2.29 25.15
CA THR A 53 35.50 -0.87 25.57
C THR A 53 36.50 -0.11 24.69
N LEU A 54 36.04 0.94 24.00
CA LEU A 54 36.88 1.79 23.15
C LEU A 54 37.18 3.12 23.86
N PRO A 55 38.45 3.58 23.91
CA PRO A 55 38.77 4.91 24.42
C PRO A 55 38.32 5.98 23.41
N CYS A 56 37.53 6.94 23.88
CA CYS A 56 37.09 8.08 23.06
C CYS A 56 37.46 9.38 23.77
N LYS A 57 38.28 10.23 23.13
CA LYS A 57 38.54 11.59 23.60
C LYS A 57 37.39 12.49 23.15
N PHE A 58 36.74 13.17 24.09
CA PHE A 58 35.84 14.27 23.77
C PHE A 58 36.67 15.51 23.44
N LEU A 59 36.46 16.07 22.26
CA LEU A 59 36.85 17.45 21.95
C LEU A 59 35.91 18.40 22.71
N LYS A 60 36.44 19.52 23.20
CA LYS A 60 35.62 20.57 23.84
C LYS A 60 34.64 21.15 22.82
N LYS A 61 33.49 21.57 23.32
CA LYS A 61 32.31 21.93 22.54
C LYS A 61 32.16 23.45 22.46
N GLU A 62 33.04 24.06 21.69
CA GLU A 62 32.89 25.42 21.18
C GLU A 62 32.65 25.32 19.67
N ASP A 63 31.80 26.19 19.13
CA ASP A 63 31.32 26.24 17.74
C ASP A 63 30.59 24.99 17.19
N ILE A 64 29.35 24.80 17.64
CA ILE A 64 28.32 24.11 16.85
C ILE A 64 27.13 25.06 16.71
N LEU A 65 26.94 25.60 15.51
CA LEU A 65 25.76 26.36 15.10
C LEU A 65 24.47 25.58 15.41
N GLU A 66 23.50 26.26 15.99
CA GLU A 66 22.23 25.67 16.41
C GLU A 66 21.47 25.10 15.20
N SER A 67 21.23 23.79 15.20
CA SER A 67 20.41 23.12 14.19
C SER A 67 19.25 22.40 14.87
N ASN A 68 18.03 22.84 14.54
CA ASN A 68 16.79 22.43 15.18
C ASN A 68 16.49 20.93 15.00
N VAL A 69 16.73 20.13 16.05
CA VAL A 69 16.28 18.74 16.12
C VAL A 69 14.81 18.71 16.50
N GLN A 70 13.91 18.72 15.52
CA GLN A 70 12.48 18.46 15.76
C GLN A 70 12.28 17.04 16.32
N SER A 71 11.85 16.95 17.58
CA SER A 71 11.38 15.71 18.19
C SER A 71 9.92 15.46 17.80
N ARG A 72 9.67 14.39 17.04
CA ARG A 72 8.30 13.99 16.64
C ARG A 72 7.41 13.82 17.87
N ILE A 73 6.23 14.43 17.86
CA ILE A 73 5.31 14.37 19.00
C ILE A 73 4.60 13.01 19.02
N ARG A 74 4.53 12.41 20.22
CA ARG A 74 3.82 11.16 20.47
C ARG A 74 2.49 11.44 21.14
N TRP A 75 1.41 11.36 20.37
CA TRP A 75 0.04 11.65 20.83
C TRP A 75 -0.47 10.70 21.92
N ASP A 76 0.09 9.49 22.05
CA ASP A 76 -0.10 8.58 23.19
C ASP A 76 0.48 9.13 24.51
N LYS A 77 1.22 10.25 24.48
CA LYS A 77 1.92 10.86 25.62
C LYS A 77 1.70 12.37 25.74
N VAL A 78 0.73 12.90 24.99
CA VAL A 78 0.23 14.27 25.15
C VAL A 78 -0.93 14.21 26.12
N ASP A 79 -0.93 15.07 27.13
CA ASP A 79 -2.13 15.33 27.93
C ASP A 79 -3.11 16.13 27.06
N ILE A 80 -4.06 15.42 26.43
CA ILE A 80 -5.02 16.00 25.48
C ILE A 80 -5.93 17.04 26.15
N ASN A 81 -6.33 16.81 27.42
CA ASN A 81 -7.19 17.74 28.15
C ASN A 81 -6.43 19.02 28.50
N LYS A 82 -5.17 18.90 28.93
CA LYS A 82 -4.31 20.07 29.14
C LYS A 82 -4.02 20.82 27.83
N TYR A 83 -3.80 20.08 26.74
CA TYR A 83 -3.56 20.65 25.42
C TYR A 83 -4.76 21.49 24.94
N SER A 84 -5.96 20.89 24.89
CA SER A 84 -7.18 21.58 24.46
C SER A 84 -7.50 22.79 25.35
N ASN A 85 -7.36 22.67 26.67
CA ASN A 85 -7.58 23.79 27.60
C ASN A 85 -6.65 24.98 27.34
N ILE A 86 -5.36 24.76 27.04
CA ILE A 86 -4.43 25.85 26.72
C ILE A 86 -4.78 26.48 25.36
N ILE A 87 -5.10 25.66 24.35
CA ILE A 87 -5.51 26.18 23.03
C ILE A 87 -6.79 27.01 23.13
N ALA A 88 -7.79 26.57 23.92
CA ALA A 88 -9.01 27.33 24.16
C ALA A 88 -8.76 28.70 24.85
N GLN A 89 -7.74 28.80 25.70
CA GLN A 89 -7.32 30.05 26.34
C GLN A 89 -6.57 31.00 25.40
N GLU A 90 -5.71 30.48 24.51
CA GLU A 90 -4.87 31.29 23.62
C GLU A 90 -5.61 31.70 22.30
N THR A 91 -6.60 30.91 21.85
CA THR A 91 -7.35 31.13 20.59
C THR A 91 -8.10 32.47 20.49
N PRO A 92 -8.82 32.96 21.53
CA PRO A 92 -9.57 34.22 21.44
C PRO A 92 -8.71 35.43 21.07
N MET A 93 -7.48 35.51 21.58
CA MET A 93 -6.54 36.60 21.26
C MET A 93 -6.13 36.60 19.79
N LEU A 94 -5.93 35.42 19.17
CA LEU A 94 -5.61 35.33 17.74
C LEU A 94 -6.80 35.77 16.88
N LYS A 95 -8.02 35.36 17.28
CA LYS A 95 -9.26 35.75 16.61
C LYS A 95 -9.50 37.26 16.68
N GLU A 96 -9.33 37.87 17.85
CA GLU A 96 -9.49 39.32 18.05
C GLU A 96 -8.47 40.12 17.21
N LYS A 97 -7.19 39.73 17.22
CA LYS A 97 -6.14 40.40 16.43
C LYS A 97 -6.39 40.35 14.92
N LEU A 98 -6.96 39.24 14.43
CA LEU A 98 -7.36 39.11 13.02
C LEU A 98 -8.61 39.95 12.70
N GLN A 99 -9.62 39.91 13.57
CA GLN A 99 -10.86 40.68 13.41
C GLN A 99 -10.63 42.21 13.43
N ASN A 100 -9.76 42.67 14.32
CA ASN A 100 -9.38 44.08 14.46
C ASN A 100 -8.30 44.52 13.45
N GLN A 101 -7.97 43.69 12.45
CA GLN A 101 -6.94 43.93 11.42
C GLN A 101 -5.53 44.27 11.97
N GLN A 102 -5.25 43.91 13.22
CA GLN A 102 -3.93 44.11 13.85
C GLN A 102 -2.88 43.14 13.30
N ASN A 103 -3.31 41.94 12.92
CA ASN A 103 -2.49 40.95 12.21
C ASN A 103 -2.97 40.79 10.77
N SER A 104 -2.03 40.54 9.84
CA SER A 104 -2.39 39.97 8.54
C SER A 104 -2.86 38.51 8.67
N VAL A 105 -3.50 37.98 7.62
CA VAL A 105 -3.86 36.55 7.52
C VAL A 105 -2.60 35.67 7.65
N THR A 106 -1.52 36.02 6.94
CA THR A 106 -0.22 35.32 6.99
C THR A 106 0.36 35.30 8.41
N THR A 107 0.42 36.46 9.07
CA THR A 107 0.92 36.60 10.44
C THR A 107 0.08 35.81 11.44
N THR A 108 -1.23 35.77 11.23
CA THR A 108 -2.14 34.98 12.07
C THR A 108 -1.94 33.48 11.87
N ILE A 109 -1.68 33.02 10.64
CA ILE A 109 -1.30 31.63 10.36
C ILE A 109 0.00 31.29 11.09
N GLU A 110 1.05 32.10 10.97
CA GLU A 110 2.35 31.88 11.63
C GLU A 110 2.19 31.70 13.15
N GLN A 111 1.53 32.66 13.79
CA GLN A 111 1.25 32.62 15.24
C GLN A 111 0.39 31.41 15.63
N THR A 112 -0.58 31.01 14.79
CA THR A 112 -1.40 29.81 15.01
C THR A 112 -0.56 28.52 14.94
N MET A 113 0.31 28.39 13.93
CA MET A 113 1.14 27.19 13.77
C MET A 113 2.19 27.09 14.90
N GLU A 114 2.76 28.21 15.32
CA GLU A 114 3.66 28.27 16.46
C GLU A 114 2.95 27.90 17.77
N MET A 115 1.78 28.48 18.04
CA MET A 115 0.94 28.16 19.20
C MET A 115 0.68 26.65 19.30
N LEU A 116 0.16 26.04 18.24
CA LEU A 116 -0.14 24.61 18.21
C LEU A 116 1.10 23.75 18.50
N SER A 117 2.23 24.06 17.84
CA SER A 117 3.50 23.34 17.97
C SER A 117 4.08 23.46 19.39
N ASN A 118 4.07 24.66 19.96
CA ASN A 118 4.64 24.92 21.28
C ASN A 118 3.78 24.36 22.41
N THR A 119 2.44 24.46 22.30
CA THR A 119 1.52 23.89 23.29
C THR A 119 1.53 22.36 23.27
N ALA A 120 1.68 21.73 22.11
CA ALA A 120 1.85 20.27 22.02
C ALA A 120 3.16 19.81 22.68
N LYS A 121 4.27 20.53 22.48
CA LYS A 121 5.55 20.28 23.19
C LYS A 121 5.38 20.39 24.72
N LYS A 122 4.78 21.49 25.21
CA LYS A 122 4.49 21.75 26.65
C LYS A 122 3.64 20.65 27.31
N CYS A 123 2.77 19.99 26.54
CA CYS A 123 1.86 18.94 27.03
C CYS A 123 2.38 17.51 26.83
N SER A 124 3.60 17.35 26.28
CA SER A 124 4.20 16.04 26.00
C SER A 124 5.28 15.63 27.00
N ALA A 125 5.29 14.36 27.40
CA ALA A 125 6.41 13.79 28.16
C ALA A 125 7.64 13.58 27.24
N GLN A 126 8.55 14.54 27.22
CA GLN A 126 9.73 14.55 26.33
C GLN A 126 10.58 13.28 26.41
N LYS A 127 10.88 12.70 25.24
CA LYS A 127 12.14 11.97 24.97
C LYS A 127 12.62 12.25 23.55
N THR A 128 13.81 12.83 23.45
CA THR A 128 14.56 13.01 22.20
C THR A 128 15.08 11.66 21.69
N TYR A 129 14.99 11.43 20.37
CA TYR A 129 15.67 10.31 19.70
C TYR A 129 17.01 10.76 19.10
N GLY A 130 18.00 9.88 19.15
CA GLY A 130 19.39 10.19 18.83
C GLY A 130 19.73 10.28 17.34
N LYS A 131 20.92 10.84 17.07
CA LYS A 131 21.47 11.09 15.73
C LYS A 131 21.58 9.79 14.89
N ASN A 132 20.99 9.79 13.70
CA ASN A 132 21.38 8.86 12.64
C ASN A 132 22.70 9.29 12.01
N LYS A 133 23.73 8.44 12.03
CA LYS A 133 24.99 8.69 11.33
C LYS A 133 24.76 8.89 9.82
N LEU A 134 25.42 9.88 9.24
CA LEU A 134 25.52 10.01 7.79
C LEU A 134 26.22 8.77 7.21
N LYS A 135 25.65 8.19 6.15
CA LYS A 135 26.36 7.28 5.23
C LYS A 135 26.33 7.89 3.83
N LEU A 136 27.45 7.72 3.12
CA LEU A 136 27.75 8.20 1.77
C LEU A 136 26.68 7.77 0.75
N ARG A 137 26.40 8.63 -0.24
CA ARG A 137 25.71 8.31 -1.50
C ARG A 137 26.24 9.20 -2.62
N ARG A 138 26.40 8.63 -3.81
CA ARG A 138 26.72 9.35 -5.06
C ARG A 138 25.40 9.76 -5.73
N LEU A 139 25.38 10.85 -6.51
CA LEU A 139 24.23 11.27 -7.32
C LEU A 139 24.72 11.79 -8.68
N GLU A 140 24.07 11.36 -9.76
CA GLU A 140 24.19 11.96 -11.11
C GLU A 140 25.65 12.23 -11.53
N ASP A 141 26.44 11.15 -11.50
CA ASP A 141 27.86 11.05 -11.85
C ASP A 141 28.84 11.87 -11.00
N LYS A 142 28.36 12.85 -10.22
CA LYS A 142 29.13 13.61 -9.23
C LYS A 142 29.16 12.94 -7.85
N THR A 143 30.27 13.11 -7.15
CA THR A 143 30.43 12.66 -5.76
C THR A 143 30.14 13.86 -4.86
N TYR A 144 29.08 13.78 -4.07
CA TYR A 144 28.68 14.81 -3.11
C TYR A 144 28.98 14.31 -1.71
N GLU A 145 29.75 15.07 -0.92
CA GLU A 145 30.10 14.69 0.45
C GLU A 145 29.21 15.39 1.48
N ASN A 146 28.84 14.64 2.52
CA ASN A 146 28.12 15.14 3.70
C ASN A 146 26.90 16.01 3.40
N GLU A 147 27.03 17.34 3.55
CA GLU A 147 25.94 18.32 3.43
C GLU A 147 25.56 18.58 1.97
N GLU A 148 26.48 18.38 1.02
CA GLU A 148 26.22 18.64 -0.41
C GLU A 148 25.16 17.70 -1.02
N VAL A 149 24.87 16.56 -0.37
CA VAL A 149 23.84 15.62 -0.82
C VAL A 149 22.45 16.28 -0.85
N ILE A 150 22.18 17.25 0.03
CA ILE A 150 20.91 17.99 0.00
C ILE A 150 20.83 18.95 -1.20
N ASN A 151 21.96 19.49 -1.63
CA ASN A 151 22.07 20.35 -2.81
C ASN A 151 21.91 19.52 -4.10
N GLY A 152 22.45 18.29 -4.13
CA GLY A 152 22.17 17.33 -5.21
C GLY A 152 20.68 17.03 -5.35
N TRP A 153 19.98 16.79 -4.23
CA TRP A 153 18.52 16.61 -4.24
C TRP A 153 17.76 17.88 -4.64
N HIS A 154 18.15 19.05 -4.12
CA HIS A 154 17.56 20.33 -4.47
C HIS A 154 17.63 20.56 -5.98
N ASN A 155 18.82 20.42 -6.58
CA ASN A 155 19.00 20.58 -8.02
C ASN A 155 18.16 19.59 -8.83
N HIS A 156 18.16 18.29 -8.46
CA HIS A 156 17.38 17.27 -9.14
C HIS A 156 15.87 17.58 -9.16
N PHE A 157 15.27 17.88 -8.00
CA PHE A 157 13.84 18.15 -7.92
C PHE A 157 13.45 19.55 -8.42
N LYS A 158 14.35 20.54 -8.32
CA LYS A 158 14.15 21.85 -8.96
C LYS A 158 14.10 21.72 -10.48
N THR A 159 15.06 21.01 -11.09
CA THR A 159 15.05 20.76 -12.55
C THR A 159 13.81 19.98 -12.99
N LEU A 160 13.29 19.08 -12.16
CA LEU A 160 12.05 18.36 -12.45
C LEU A 160 10.79 19.25 -12.34
N ALA A 161 10.82 20.25 -11.46
CA ALA A 161 9.74 21.21 -11.23
C ALA A 161 9.74 22.42 -12.20
N GLU A 162 10.76 22.52 -13.06
CA GLU A 162 10.88 23.51 -14.14
C GLU A 162 10.40 22.91 -15.47
N PRO A 163 9.62 23.63 -16.31
CA PRO A 163 9.10 23.08 -17.56
C PRO A 163 10.19 22.75 -18.57
N ILE A 164 10.24 21.48 -18.99
CA ILE A 164 11.19 21.01 -19.99
C ILE A 164 10.63 21.31 -21.39
N GLN A 165 11.33 22.14 -22.16
CA GLN A 165 11.04 22.25 -23.59
C GLN A 165 11.61 21.06 -24.36
N ASN A 166 10.77 20.46 -25.21
CA ASN A 166 11.12 19.38 -26.13
C ASN A 166 10.60 19.75 -27.51
N SER A 167 11.40 19.51 -28.56
CA SER A 167 11.02 19.86 -29.94
C SER A 167 9.85 19.03 -30.48
N THR A 168 9.51 17.90 -29.83
CA THR A 168 8.34 17.09 -30.17
C THR A 168 7.03 17.57 -29.53
N TYR A 169 7.06 18.57 -28.64
CA TYR A 169 5.87 19.07 -27.96
C TYR A 169 5.14 20.13 -28.79
N ASP A 170 3.80 20.12 -28.77
CA ASP A 170 2.99 21.04 -29.58
C ASP A 170 2.91 22.45 -28.96
N SER A 171 3.89 23.27 -29.32
CA SER A 171 3.94 24.69 -28.93
C SER A 171 2.78 25.56 -29.44
N LYS A 172 2.00 25.12 -30.44
CA LYS A 172 0.77 25.82 -30.86
C LYS A 172 -0.38 25.47 -29.92
N HIS A 173 -0.53 24.19 -29.59
CA HIS A 173 -1.53 23.72 -28.62
C HIS A 173 -1.29 24.33 -27.24
N GLN A 174 -0.03 24.41 -26.78
CA GLN A 174 0.30 25.07 -25.52
C GLN A 174 -0.14 26.54 -25.51
N LYS A 175 0.20 27.31 -26.57
CA LYS A 175 -0.20 28.73 -26.67
C LYS A 175 -1.72 28.92 -26.66
N LEU A 176 -2.47 28.01 -27.29
CA LEU A 176 -3.93 28.01 -27.22
C LEU A 176 -4.42 27.78 -25.79
N CYS A 177 -3.88 26.76 -25.11
CA CYS A 177 -4.20 26.47 -23.71
C CYS A 177 -3.81 27.62 -22.75
N ASP A 178 -2.73 28.34 -23.02
CA ASP A 178 -2.32 29.52 -22.24
C ASP A 178 -3.29 30.70 -22.44
N VAL A 179 -3.78 30.94 -23.66
CA VAL A 179 -4.82 31.95 -23.95
C VAL A 179 -6.14 31.56 -23.31
N ASP A 180 -6.59 30.32 -23.50
CA ASP A 180 -7.80 29.77 -22.88
C ASP A 180 -7.71 29.92 -21.34
N TYR A 181 -6.55 29.60 -20.74
CA TYR A 181 -6.33 29.76 -19.29
C TYR A 181 -6.51 31.20 -18.84
N GLN A 182 -5.98 32.22 -19.53
CA GLN A 182 -6.18 33.61 -19.11
C GLN A 182 -7.65 34.05 -19.20
N VAL A 183 -8.37 33.62 -20.25
CA VAL A 183 -9.80 33.93 -20.41
C VAL A 183 -10.63 33.24 -19.34
N ILE A 184 -10.45 31.93 -19.14
CA ILE A 184 -11.13 31.14 -18.10
C ILE A 184 -10.84 31.74 -16.72
N LYS A 185 -9.58 32.05 -16.42
CA LYS A 185 -9.19 32.68 -15.15
C LYS A 185 -9.88 34.01 -14.91
N TYR A 186 -9.99 34.86 -15.93
CA TYR A 186 -10.71 36.12 -15.83
C TYR A 186 -12.20 35.89 -15.50
N LEU A 187 -12.84 34.94 -16.17
CA LEU A 187 -14.25 34.58 -15.96
C LEU A 187 -14.48 34.00 -14.55
N CYS A 188 -13.73 32.97 -14.16
CA CYS A 188 -13.90 32.29 -12.88
C CYS A 188 -13.64 33.23 -11.69
N ASN A 189 -12.68 34.15 -11.83
CA ASN A 189 -12.41 35.14 -10.79
C ASN A 189 -13.53 36.19 -10.60
N GLN A 190 -14.54 36.28 -11.49
CA GLN A 190 -15.73 37.10 -11.24
C GLN A 190 -16.77 36.45 -10.31
N ALA A 191 -16.74 35.13 -10.13
CA ALA A 191 -17.74 34.43 -9.33
C ALA A 191 -17.65 34.77 -7.83
N SER A 192 -18.75 34.66 -7.09
CA SER A 192 -18.71 34.79 -5.63
C SER A 192 -17.78 33.74 -5.02
N PRO A 193 -16.99 34.06 -3.97
CA PRO A 193 -16.14 33.08 -3.32
C PRO A 193 -16.94 31.91 -2.71
N ARG A 194 -16.33 30.73 -2.66
CA ARG A 194 -16.90 29.57 -1.95
C ARG A 194 -16.98 29.86 -0.45
N ILE A 195 -18.15 29.63 0.15
CA ILE A 195 -18.34 29.68 1.60
C ILE A 195 -18.25 28.25 2.16
N VAL A 196 -17.45 28.07 3.20
CA VAL A 196 -17.26 26.78 3.89
C VAL A 196 -18.08 26.75 5.16
N ILE A 197 -18.81 25.66 5.39
CA ILE A 197 -19.60 25.44 6.61
C ILE A 197 -18.87 24.54 7.61
N LYS A 198 -19.22 24.63 8.91
CA LYS A 198 -18.53 23.91 9.99
C LYS A 198 -18.48 22.39 9.78
N SER A 199 -19.52 21.79 9.21
CA SER A 199 -19.58 20.36 8.90
C SER A 199 -18.55 19.93 7.86
N GLU A 200 -18.35 20.71 6.79
CA GLU A 200 -17.34 20.43 5.75
C GLU A 200 -15.93 20.55 6.30
N LEU A 201 -15.67 21.56 7.16
CA LEU A 201 -14.38 21.69 7.84
C LEU A 201 -14.10 20.48 8.75
N ILE A 202 -15.10 20.06 9.54
CA ILE A 202 -14.99 18.88 10.41
C ILE A 202 -14.76 17.61 9.58
N GLU A 203 -15.42 17.47 8.44
CA GLU A 203 -15.18 16.36 7.50
C GLU A 203 -13.75 16.39 6.96
N ALA A 204 -13.27 17.56 6.51
CA ALA A 204 -11.92 17.74 6.00
C ALA A 204 -10.85 17.36 7.04
N ILE A 205 -11.01 17.82 8.28
CA ILE A 205 -10.11 17.50 9.39
C ILE A 205 -10.11 15.99 9.70
N LYS A 206 -11.28 15.36 9.76
CA LYS A 206 -11.42 13.91 10.08
C LYS A 206 -10.96 12.99 8.95
N SER A 207 -10.97 13.46 7.71
CA SER A 207 -10.63 12.66 6.52
C SER A 207 -9.13 12.67 6.20
N ILE A 208 -8.34 13.56 6.82
CA ILE A 208 -6.88 13.54 6.74
C ILE A 208 -6.35 12.45 7.68
N ASN A 209 -5.63 11.48 7.10
CA ASN A 209 -5.10 10.33 7.85
C ASN A 209 -4.18 10.72 9.02
N THR A 210 -4.41 10.14 10.19
CA THR A 210 -3.54 10.23 11.38
C THR A 210 -2.28 9.35 11.24
N GLY A 211 -1.32 9.53 12.16
CA GLY A 211 -0.07 8.79 12.25
C GLY A 211 0.97 9.10 11.17
N LYS A 212 0.68 10.09 10.30
CA LYS A 212 1.53 10.48 9.17
C LYS A 212 2.69 11.41 9.59
N SER A 213 3.54 11.75 8.62
CA SER A 213 4.65 12.68 8.81
C SER A 213 4.14 14.09 9.13
N GLU A 214 4.87 14.76 10.01
CA GLU A 214 4.69 16.19 10.29
C GLU A 214 5.05 17.04 9.04
N ASP A 215 4.38 18.18 8.90
CA ASP A 215 4.64 19.19 7.87
C ASP A 215 5.87 20.06 8.19
N ILE A 216 6.09 21.13 7.43
CA ILE A 216 7.25 22.01 7.59
C ILE A 216 7.25 22.78 8.93
N PHE A 217 6.09 23.00 9.53
CA PHE A 217 5.93 23.63 10.85
C PHE A 217 6.07 22.63 12.01
N GLY A 218 6.32 21.35 11.69
CA GLY A 218 6.35 20.27 12.67
C GLY A 218 4.95 19.82 13.10
N LEU A 219 3.91 20.16 12.33
CA LEU A 219 2.52 19.84 12.69
C LEU A 219 2.04 18.56 12.01
N SER A 220 1.26 17.79 12.77
CA SER A 220 0.49 16.61 12.36
C SER A 220 -1.01 16.85 12.58
N ILE A 221 -1.91 16.17 11.85
CA ILE A 221 -3.36 16.45 11.86
C ILE A 221 -3.98 16.33 13.27
N GLU A 222 -3.37 15.51 14.11
CA GLU A 222 -3.69 15.34 15.52
C GLU A 222 -3.58 16.64 16.34
N HIS A 223 -2.79 17.64 15.93
CA HIS A 223 -2.81 18.97 16.54
C HIS A 223 -4.19 19.62 16.38
N ILE A 224 -4.77 19.53 15.18
CA ILE A 224 -6.08 20.13 14.86
C ILE A 224 -7.21 19.31 15.50
N LEU A 225 -7.15 17.97 15.41
CA LEU A 225 -8.16 17.07 15.99
C LEU A 225 -8.31 17.22 17.52
N ASN A 226 -7.23 17.57 18.22
CA ASN A 226 -7.22 17.71 19.68
C ASN A 226 -7.32 19.18 20.17
N ALA A 227 -7.46 20.15 19.25
CA ALA A 227 -7.46 21.58 19.60
C ALA A 227 -8.78 22.09 20.20
N GLY A 228 -9.87 21.33 20.07
CA GLY A 228 -11.19 21.68 20.61
C GLY A 228 -12.10 22.47 19.66
N ASP A 229 -13.34 22.70 20.10
CA ASP A 229 -14.39 23.31 19.27
C ASP A 229 -14.16 24.82 19.06
N ASP A 230 -13.72 25.57 20.07
CA ASP A 230 -13.40 27.00 19.94
C ASP A 230 -12.32 27.26 18.88
N PHE A 231 -11.30 26.39 18.85
CA PHE A 231 -10.27 26.42 17.81
C PHE A 231 -10.84 26.04 16.44
N THR A 232 -11.77 25.09 16.39
CA THR A 232 -12.44 24.70 15.14
C THR A 232 -13.27 25.86 14.56
N ASP A 233 -13.93 26.66 15.40
CA ASP A 233 -14.66 27.86 14.97
C ASP A 233 -13.75 29.01 14.55
N PHE A 234 -12.59 29.18 15.21
CA PHE A 234 -11.55 30.10 14.74
C PHE A 234 -10.96 29.66 13.39
N LEU A 235 -10.68 28.35 13.23
CA LEU A 235 -10.16 27.78 11.99
C LEU A 235 -11.16 27.92 10.84
N LEU A 236 -12.46 27.77 11.10
CA LEU A 236 -13.52 28.02 10.11
C LEU A 236 -13.53 29.48 9.65
N TYR A 237 -13.39 30.42 10.57
CA TYR A 237 -13.30 31.85 10.26
C TYR A 237 -12.06 32.16 9.41
N LEU A 238 -10.89 31.62 9.79
CA LEU A 238 -9.63 31.79 9.06
C LEU A 238 -9.69 31.18 7.65
N VAL A 239 -10.22 29.96 7.50
CA VAL A 239 -10.39 29.30 6.20
C VAL A 239 -11.35 30.09 5.29
N ASN A 240 -12.46 30.58 5.84
CA ASN A 240 -13.40 31.39 5.06
C ASN A 240 -12.79 32.72 4.59
N ILE A 241 -11.94 33.40 5.39
CA ILE A 241 -11.22 34.59 4.93
C ILE A 241 -10.28 34.23 3.76
N ILE A 242 -9.46 33.18 3.90
CA ILE A 242 -8.49 32.76 2.87
C ILE A 242 -9.19 32.46 1.53
N ILE A 243 -10.36 31.82 1.57
CA ILE A 243 -11.13 31.49 0.37
C ILE A 243 -11.89 32.72 -0.16
N HIS A 244 -12.46 33.55 0.73
CA HIS A 244 -13.15 34.80 0.37
C HIS A 244 -12.24 35.76 -0.41
N ASP A 245 -11.03 35.97 0.09
CA ASP A 245 -10.04 36.88 -0.51
C ASP A 245 -9.40 36.30 -1.78
N LYS A 246 -9.72 35.04 -2.13
CA LYS A 246 -9.19 34.28 -3.28
C LYS A 246 -7.66 34.24 -3.36
N LEU A 247 -6.98 34.41 -2.23
CA LEU A 247 -5.54 34.50 -2.13
C LEU A 247 -5.04 33.55 -1.04
N ILE A 248 -4.54 32.39 -1.44
CA ILE A 248 -3.96 31.42 -0.52
C ILE A 248 -2.54 31.87 -0.17
N PRO A 249 -2.20 32.10 1.12
CA PRO A 249 -0.86 32.54 1.50
C PRO A 249 0.23 31.54 1.09
N GLU A 250 1.35 32.03 0.55
CA GLU A 250 2.44 31.16 0.06
C GLU A 250 3.02 30.25 1.16
N ILE A 251 3.02 30.73 2.42
CA ILE A 251 3.49 29.98 3.58
C ILE A 251 2.77 28.63 3.78
N ILE A 252 1.49 28.52 3.42
CA ILE A 252 0.77 27.23 3.47
C ILE A 252 0.88 26.43 2.16
N LYS A 253 1.39 27.03 1.07
CA LYS A 253 1.65 26.34 -0.20
C LYS A 253 3.05 25.70 -0.27
N LEU A 254 3.95 26.04 0.66
CA LEU A 254 5.32 25.52 0.79
C LEU A 254 5.35 24.04 1.22
N GLY A 255 5.67 23.14 0.29
CA GLY A 255 5.72 21.70 0.49
C GLY A 255 7.05 21.18 1.04
N LEU A 256 6.99 20.15 1.88
CA LEU A 256 8.16 19.48 2.44
C LEU A 256 8.46 18.18 1.67
N LEU A 257 9.41 18.21 0.73
CA LEU A 257 9.69 17.11 -0.20
C LEU A 257 10.74 16.15 0.36
N SER A 258 10.39 14.87 0.50
CA SER A 258 11.29 13.80 0.97
C SER A 258 11.65 12.83 -0.17
N PRO A 259 12.93 12.63 -0.51
CA PRO A 259 13.36 11.63 -1.50
C PRO A 259 13.26 10.19 -0.96
N ILE A 260 12.37 9.38 -1.54
CA ILE A 260 12.13 7.98 -1.14
C ILE A 260 12.62 7.01 -2.22
N PHE A 261 13.46 6.05 -1.85
CA PHE A 261 14.02 5.05 -2.78
C PHE A 261 12.93 4.10 -3.30
N LYS A 262 12.89 3.86 -4.62
CA LYS A 262 11.91 3.01 -5.33
C LYS A 262 12.10 1.50 -5.07
N ASN A 263 13.09 1.10 -4.26
CA ASN A 263 13.50 -0.30 -4.03
C ASN A 263 13.87 -1.06 -5.32
N LYS A 264 14.31 -0.33 -6.36
CA LYS A 264 14.78 -0.84 -7.65
C LYS A 264 16.01 -0.05 -8.09
N GLY A 265 16.90 -0.67 -8.86
CA GLY A 265 18.10 0.00 -9.39
C GLY A 265 19.14 0.37 -8.33
N SER A 266 20.04 1.28 -8.69
CA SER A 266 21.13 1.74 -7.82
C SER A 266 20.64 2.79 -6.82
N LYS A 267 21.04 2.65 -5.55
CA LYS A 267 20.82 3.68 -4.50
C LYS A 267 21.62 4.97 -4.76
N ASN A 268 22.55 4.97 -5.70
CA ASN A 268 23.39 6.10 -6.10
C ASN A 268 22.88 6.83 -7.37
N ASP A 269 21.70 6.47 -7.86
CA ASP A 269 21.06 7.12 -9.01
C ASP A 269 19.74 7.75 -8.55
N SER A 270 19.63 9.07 -8.74
CA SER A 270 18.49 9.91 -8.35
C SER A 270 17.18 9.42 -8.97
N LYS A 271 17.24 8.90 -10.21
CA LYS A 271 16.08 8.40 -10.98
C LYS A 271 15.40 7.22 -10.29
N ASN A 272 16.12 6.52 -9.40
CA ASN A 272 15.59 5.44 -8.57
C ASN A 272 14.91 5.93 -7.28
N TYR A 273 14.61 7.23 -7.15
CA TYR A 273 13.86 7.82 -6.05
C TYR A 273 12.57 8.49 -6.55
N ARG A 274 11.62 8.70 -5.64
CA ARG A 274 10.43 9.54 -5.81
C ARG A 274 10.49 10.68 -4.81
N GLY A 275 10.06 11.88 -5.20
CA GLY A 275 9.84 12.97 -4.26
C GLY A 275 8.45 12.87 -3.68
N ILE A 276 8.32 12.61 -2.36
CA ILE A 276 7.02 12.66 -1.68
C ILE A 276 6.90 13.99 -0.95
N VAL A 277 5.92 14.80 -1.31
CA VAL A 277 5.66 16.13 -0.75
C VAL A 277 4.66 16.03 0.40
N VAL A 278 5.03 16.54 1.58
CA VAL A 278 4.11 16.74 2.70
C VAL A 278 3.71 18.22 2.72
N LEU A 279 2.45 18.51 2.40
CA LEU A 279 1.89 19.86 2.49
C LEU A 279 1.58 20.28 3.94
N PRO A 280 1.60 21.59 4.25
CA PRO A 280 1.05 22.15 5.49
C PRO A 280 -0.40 21.72 5.73
N ILE A 281 -0.78 21.48 6.98
CA ILE A 281 -2.12 20.94 7.29
C ILE A 281 -3.24 21.88 6.80
N LEU A 282 -3.10 23.19 6.98
CA LEU A 282 -4.12 24.15 6.53
C LEU A 282 -4.35 24.08 5.01
N CYS A 283 -3.29 23.87 4.23
CA CYS A 283 -3.39 23.63 2.79
C CYS A 283 -4.04 22.29 2.46
N LYS A 284 -3.74 21.21 3.20
CA LYS A 284 -4.45 19.92 3.07
C LYS A 284 -5.95 20.02 3.36
N ILE A 285 -6.34 20.86 4.33
CA ILE A 285 -7.75 21.14 4.65
C ILE A 285 -8.42 21.86 3.49
N ILE A 286 -7.78 22.91 2.93
CA ILE A 286 -8.30 23.64 1.76
C ILE A 286 -8.35 22.76 0.50
N GLU A 287 -7.34 21.90 0.27
CA GLU A 287 -7.35 20.88 -0.77
C GLU A 287 -8.55 19.91 -0.62
N TYR A 288 -8.87 19.49 0.62
CA TYR A 288 -10.04 18.64 0.85
C TYR A 288 -11.35 19.39 0.60
N ILE A 289 -11.46 20.65 1.03
CA ILE A 289 -12.65 21.48 0.80
C ILE A 289 -12.93 21.61 -0.70
N ALA A 290 -11.93 21.95 -1.51
CA ALA A 290 -12.08 21.98 -2.98
C ALA A 290 -12.44 20.60 -3.57
N ARG A 291 -12.00 19.51 -2.93
CA ARG A 291 -12.28 18.13 -3.34
C ARG A 291 -13.72 17.70 -3.09
N ILE A 292 -14.44 18.31 -2.14
CA ILE A 292 -15.86 18.02 -1.88
C ILE A 292 -16.68 18.31 -3.14
N ASP A 293 -16.44 19.45 -3.80
CA ASP A 293 -17.16 19.85 -5.02
C ASP A 293 -16.60 19.14 -6.27
N PHE A 294 -15.26 19.06 -6.39
CA PHE A 294 -14.60 18.56 -7.58
C PHE A 294 -14.71 17.04 -7.77
N ARG A 295 -14.53 16.25 -6.70
CA ARG A 295 -14.40 14.78 -6.81
C ARG A 295 -15.68 14.10 -7.31
N PRO A 296 -16.91 14.47 -6.91
CA PRO A 296 -18.13 13.86 -7.45
C PRO A 296 -18.24 14.02 -8.97
N ILE A 297 -18.07 15.24 -9.48
CA ILE A 297 -18.17 15.55 -10.92
C ILE A 297 -17.10 14.82 -11.72
N LEU A 298 -15.86 14.75 -11.20
CA LEU A 298 -14.81 13.94 -11.81
C LEU A 298 -15.20 12.47 -11.91
N LEU A 299 -15.72 11.88 -10.82
CA LEU A 299 -16.03 10.45 -10.78
C LEU A 299 -17.24 10.06 -11.64
N GLU A 300 -18.17 10.98 -11.89
CA GLU A 300 -19.29 10.79 -12.82
C GLU A 300 -18.80 10.72 -14.27
N LYS A 301 -17.87 11.61 -14.66
CA LYS A 301 -17.32 11.70 -16.01
C LYS A 301 -16.07 10.85 -16.27
N GLN A 302 -15.58 10.11 -15.26
CA GLN A 302 -14.34 9.33 -15.37
C GLN A 302 -14.53 8.03 -16.16
N SER A 303 -13.66 7.76 -17.13
CA SER A 303 -13.68 6.49 -17.87
C SER A 303 -13.52 5.27 -16.93
N PRO A 304 -14.33 4.21 -17.09
CA PRO A 304 -14.17 2.94 -16.38
C PRO A 304 -12.85 2.24 -16.69
N LEU A 305 -12.07 2.66 -17.70
CA LEU A 305 -10.73 2.13 -17.94
C LEU A 305 -9.74 2.54 -16.85
N GLN A 306 -9.99 3.66 -16.13
CA GLN A 306 -9.20 4.10 -14.98
C GLN A 306 -9.64 3.41 -13.68
N ARG A 307 -8.72 2.68 -13.03
CA ARG A 307 -8.96 2.01 -11.74
C ARG A 307 -8.06 2.51 -10.60
N GLY A 308 -7.04 3.31 -10.89
CA GLY A 308 -6.20 3.96 -9.89
C GLY A 308 -6.96 5.05 -9.15
N PHE A 309 -6.71 5.21 -7.84
CA PHE A 309 -7.25 6.28 -6.97
C PHE A 309 -8.79 6.51 -7.04
N THR A 310 -9.52 5.50 -7.48
CA THR A 310 -10.98 5.53 -7.69
C THR A 310 -11.65 4.82 -6.50
N PRO A 311 -12.80 5.31 -5.98
CA PRO A 311 -13.48 4.63 -4.87
C PRO A 311 -13.92 3.24 -5.28
N ASN A 312 -13.95 2.31 -4.32
CA ASN A 312 -14.45 0.94 -4.50
C ASN A 312 -13.72 0.10 -5.58
N THR A 313 -12.61 0.59 -6.15
CA THR A 313 -11.71 -0.14 -7.03
C THR A 313 -10.36 -0.40 -6.37
N SER A 314 -9.52 -1.20 -7.02
CA SER A 314 -8.12 -1.38 -6.64
C SER A 314 -7.28 -1.74 -7.88
N PRO A 315 -5.94 -1.68 -7.79
CA PRO A 315 -5.07 -2.21 -8.85
C PRO A 315 -5.31 -3.70 -9.14
N LEU A 316 -5.82 -4.46 -8.17
CA LEU A 316 -6.21 -5.85 -8.37
C LEU A 316 -7.45 -5.98 -9.28
N ASN A 317 -8.41 -5.06 -9.21
CA ASN A 317 -9.58 -5.07 -10.11
C ASN A 317 -9.13 -4.87 -11.57
N ALA A 318 -8.23 -3.93 -11.82
CA ALA A 318 -7.60 -3.76 -13.13
C ALA A 318 -6.85 -5.03 -13.57
N ALA A 319 -6.09 -5.65 -12.66
CA ALA A 319 -5.35 -6.86 -12.95
C ALA A 319 -6.26 -8.08 -13.23
N ILE A 320 -7.47 -8.14 -12.66
CA ILE A 320 -8.51 -9.14 -12.97
C ILE A 320 -9.13 -8.88 -14.35
N ILE A 321 -9.50 -7.64 -14.67
CA ILE A 321 -10.04 -7.28 -16.00
C ILE A 321 -9.05 -7.69 -17.10
N PHE A 322 -7.77 -7.34 -16.92
CA PHE A 322 -6.69 -7.77 -17.82
C PHE A 322 -6.62 -9.30 -17.94
N GLU A 323 -6.68 -10.03 -16.82
CA GLU A 323 -6.59 -11.49 -16.79
C GLU A 323 -7.75 -12.15 -17.52
N GLU A 324 -8.96 -11.58 -17.46
CA GLU A 324 -10.13 -12.10 -18.16
C GLU A 324 -9.99 -11.94 -19.68
N ILE A 325 -9.55 -10.76 -20.15
CA ILE A 325 -9.28 -10.51 -21.58
C ILE A 325 -8.15 -11.44 -22.08
N TYR A 326 -7.08 -11.58 -21.29
CA TYR A 326 -5.99 -12.50 -21.60
C TYR A 326 -6.52 -13.94 -21.76
N ARG A 327 -7.49 -14.36 -20.94
CA ARG A 327 -8.13 -15.69 -21.05
C ARG A 327 -9.03 -15.82 -22.26
N GLU A 328 -9.98 -14.90 -22.44
CA GLU A 328 -10.90 -14.88 -23.58
C GLU A 328 -10.13 -15.09 -24.91
N TYR A 329 -9.11 -14.27 -25.15
CA TYR A 329 -8.33 -14.35 -26.38
C TYR A 329 -7.41 -15.58 -26.44
N THR A 330 -6.81 -16.03 -25.34
CA THR A 330 -5.92 -17.23 -25.38
C THR A 330 -6.65 -18.56 -25.38
N ASP A 331 -7.87 -18.63 -24.83
CA ASP A 331 -8.67 -19.85 -24.75
C ASP A 331 -9.54 -20.00 -26.03
N CYS A 332 -10.00 -18.90 -26.65
CA CYS A 332 -10.46 -18.90 -28.05
C CYS A 332 -9.33 -19.07 -29.08
N ASN A 333 -8.06 -19.05 -28.63
CA ASN A 333 -6.89 -19.18 -29.48
C ASN A 333 -6.86 -18.13 -30.63
N SER A 334 -7.18 -16.89 -30.27
CA SER A 334 -7.01 -15.69 -31.09
C SER A 334 -5.60 -15.10 -30.89
N PRO A 335 -5.08 -14.29 -31.83
CA PRO A 335 -3.89 -13.47 -31.56
C PRO A 335 -4.18 -12.51 -30.40
N PHE A 336 -3.15 -12.19 -29.59
CA PHE A 336 -3.29 -11.22 -28.51
C PHE A 336 -1.96 -10.49 -28.27
N TYR A 337 -2.02 -9.17 -28.26
CA TYR A 337 -0.90 -8.25 -28.22
C TYR A 337 -1.12 -7.24 -27.08
N ILE A 338 -0.09 -7.04 -26.27
CA ILE A 338 -0.10 -6.16 -25.11
C ILE A 338 1.00 -5.12 -25.29
N ALA A 339 0.68 -3.84 -25.10
CA ALA A 339 1.67 -2.79 -24.90
C ALA A 339 1.55 -2.21 -23.48
N LEU A 340 2.59 -2.36 -22.66
CA LEU A 340 2.71 -1.72 -21.36
C LEU A 340 3.43 -0.39 -21.55
N LEU A 341 2.81 0.74 -21.24
CA LEU A 341 3.40 2.07 -21.41
C LEU A 341 4.06 2.56 -20.11
N ASP A 342 5.27 3.11 -20.19
CA ASP A 342 5.98 3.77 -19.08
C ASP A 342 6.09 5.27 -19.37
N ALA A 343 5.35 6.08 -18.60
CA ALA A 343 5.41 7.54 -18.67
C ALA A 343 6.45 8.09 -17.70
N LYS A 344 7.36 8.93 -18.19
CA LYS A 344 8.44 9.51 -17.38
C LYS A 344 7.88 10.54 -16.39
N SER A 345 7.91 10.23 -15.09
CA SER A 345 7.60 11.17 -14.01
C SER A 345 6.24 11.86 -14.18
N ALA A 346 5.22 11.09 -14.55
CA ALA A 346 3.96 11.64 -15.08
C ALA A 346 3.25 12.63 -14.14
N PHE A 347 3.33 12.45 -12.82
CA PHE A 347 2.81 13.39 -11.83
C PHE A 347 3.61 14.70 -11.77
N ASP A 348 4.93 14.63 -11.93
CA ASP A 348 5.85 15.76 -11.73
C ASP A 348 5.87 16.73 -12.92
N VAL A 349 5.31 16.35 -14.08
CA VAL A 349 5.37 17.11 -15.35
C VAL A 349 4.01 17.63 -15.86
N VAL A 350 2.95 17.52 -15.06
CA VAL A 350 1.61 18.03 -15.42
C VAL A 350 1.63 19.54 -15.64
N ILE A 351 1.23 20.00 -16.82
CA ILE A 351 1.12 21.44 -17.12
C ILE A 351 -0.14 22.02 -16.48
N ILE A 352 0.05 22.94 -15.53
CA ILE A 352 -1.04 23.50 -14.71
C ILE A 352 -2.08 24.23 -15.58
N ASN A 353 -1.68 25.06 -16.55
CA ASN A 353 -2.63 25.79 -17.41
C ASN A 353 -3.55 24.84 -18.20
N MET A 354 -3.00 23.73 -18.71
CA MET A 354 -3.78 22.69 -19.40
C MET A 354 -4.73 21.93 -18.45
N LEU A 355 -4.27 21.64 -17.23
CA LEU A 355 -5.10 21.03 -16.18
C LEU A 355 -6.25 21.97 -15.77
N MET A 356 -5.99 23.26 -15.61
CA MET A 356 -7.00 24.27 -15.30
C MET A 356 -8.02 24.43 -16.44
N ARG A 357 -7.57 24.37 -17.70
CA ARG A 357 -8.47 24.30 -18.87
C ARG A 357 -9.37 23.06 -18.83
N LYS A 358 -8.83 21.87 -18.52
CA LYS A 358 -9.61 20.63 -18.36
C LYS A 358 -10.62 20.72 -17.20
N LEU A 359 -10.26 21.35 -16.07
CA LEU A 359 -11.20 21.58 -14.96
C LEU A 359 -12.41 22.41 -15.37
N PHE A 360 -12.20 23.44 -16.20
CA PHE A 360 -13.30 24.26 -16.72
C PHE A 360 -14.19 23.46 -17.68
N LEU A 361 -13.61 22.68 -18.59
CA LEU A 361 -14.34 21.80 -19.52
C LEU A 361 -15.06 20.63 -18.82
N LEU A 362 -14.73 20.35 -17.56
CA LEU A 362 -15.42 19.37 -16.72
C LEU A 362 -16.70 19.96 -16.07
N ASP A 363 -17.02 21.23 -16.31
CA ASP A 363 -18.12 22.00 -15.69
C ASP A 363 -17.96 22.16 -14.16
N ILE A 364 -16.72 22.32 -13.68
CA ILE A 364 -16.48 22.65 -12.27
C ILE A 364 -16.91 24.09 -11.97
N ASP A 365 -17.58 24.26 -10.83
CA ASP A 365 -18.01 25.56 -10.33
C ASP A 365 -16.86 26.60 -10.36
N PRO A 366 -17.08 27.80 -10.91
CA PRO A 366 -16.10 28.88 -11.00
C PRO A 366 -15.33 29.21 -9.70
N ALA A 367 -15.98 29.18 -8.53
CA ALA A 367 -15.31 29.48 -7.27
C ALA A 367 -14.38 28.34 -6.84
N THR A 368 -14.82 27.09 -7.03
CA THR A 368 -14.00 25.89 -6.84
C THR A 368 -12.83 25.86 -7.81
N TRP A 369 -13.05 26.23 -9.08
CA TRP A 369 -11.99 26.38 -10.08
C TRP A 369 -10.93 27.38 -9.63
N SER A 370 -11.33 28.58 -9.21
CA SER A 370 -10.40 29.63 -8.74
C SER A 370 -9.62 29.19 -7.50
N LEU A 371 -10.26 28.41 -6.61
CA LEU A 371 -9.61 27.85 -5.43
C LEU A 371 -8.53 26.82 -5.81
N ILE A 372 -8.80 25.95 -6.79
CA ILE A 372 -7.82 24.95 -7.28
C ILE A 372 -6.67 25.63 -8.05
N ASP A 373 -6.95 26.62 -8.89
CA ASP A 373 -5.94 27.44 -9.57
C ASP A 373 -5.01 28.11 -8.53
N GLU A 374 -5.56 28.74 -7.50
CA GLU A 374 -4.77 29.41 -6.44
C GLU A 374 -3.97 28.44 -5.55
N LEU A 375 -4.42 27.20 -5.35
CA LEU A 375 -3.64 26.13 -4.69
C LEU A 375 -2.35 25.76 -5.46
N HIS A 376 -2.31 26.02 -6.78
CA HIS A 376 -1.19 25.71 -7.66
C HIS A 376 -0.32 26.93 -8.03
N LYS A 377 -0.80 28.17 -7.84
CA LYS A 377 0.01 29.38 -8.06
C LYS A 377 1.11 29.58 -7.00
N ASN A 378 2.26 30.07 -7.46
CA ASN A 378 3.45 30.43 -6.65
C ASN A 378 3.93 29.35 -5.67
N THR A 379 3.56 28.09 -5.91
CA THR A 379 3.90 26.99 -5.00
C THR A 379 5.40 26.74 -4.97
N SER A 380 5.86 26.20 -3.86
CA SER A 380 7.27 25.96 -3.62
C SER A 380 7.50 24.72 -2.79
N CYS A 381 8.74 24.25 -2.79
CA CYS A 381 9.16 23.08 -2.02
C CYS A 381 10.54 23.32 -1.39
N SER A 382 10.74 22.67 -0.24
CA SER A 382 12.06 22.50 0.38
C SER A 382 12.33 21.01 0.58
N ILE A 383 13.56 20.56 0.28
CA ILE A 383 13.96 19.16 0.44
C ILE A 383 14.19 18.86 1.92
N LYS A 384 13.54 17.82 2.45
CA LYS A 384 13.90 17.20 3.73
C LYS A 384 14.86 16.04 3.48
N TRP A 385 16.09 16.17 3.96
CA TRP A 385 17.05 15.07 3.95
C TRP A 385 17.62 14.84 5.35
N LYS A 386 17.21 13.73 5.97
CA LYS A 386 17.52 13.39 7.37
C LYS A 386 17.05 14.52 8.31
N ASN A 387 17.97 15.32 8.85
CA ASN A 387 17.72 16.41 9.79
C ASN A 387 17.99 17.80 9.19
N GLN A 388 18.22 17.89 7.88
CA GLN A 388 18.49 19.14 7.16
C GLN A 388 17.33 19.46 6.20
N LEU A 389 17.14 20.77 5.97
CA LEU A 389 16.25 21.34 4.96
C LEU A 389 17.09 22.06 3.91
N SER A 390 16.74 21.94 2.62
CA SER A 390 17.34 22.79 1.59
C SER A 390 16.78 24.21 1.62
N GLN A 391 17.41 25.10 0.85
CA GLN A 391 16.74 26.31 0.38
C GLN A 391 15.43 25.94 -0.37
N GLU A 392 14.44 26.82 -0.28
CA GLU A 392 13.19 26.77 -1.06
C GLU A 392 13.47 26.90 -2.56
N PHE A 393 12.69 26.19 -3.37
CA PHE A 393 12.59 26.43 -4.82
C PHE A 393 11.11 26.50 -5.24
N LYS A 394 10.80 27.34 -6.24
CA LYS A 394 9.46 27.41 -6.83
C LYS A 394 9.17 26.18 -7.70
N VAL A 395 7.90 25.79 -7.75
CA VAL A 395 7.38 24.67 -8.53
C VAL A 395 6.42 25.22 -9.58
N TYR A 396 6.76 25.00 -10.86
CA TYR A 396 6.05 25.60 -12.00
C TYR A 396 5.21 24.58 -12.78
N GLN A 397 5.49 23.29 -12.61
CA GLN A 397 4.74 22.18 -13.19
C GLN A 397 4.59 21.03 -12.18
N GLY A 398 3.70 20.10 -12.51
CA GLY A 398 3.46 18.90 -11.74
C GLY A 398 2.39 19.07 -10.67
N VAL A 399 1.71 17.95 -10.38
CA VAL A 399 0.81 17.82 -9.22
C VAL A 399 1.58 17.13 -8.10
N LYS A 400 1.54 17.73 -6.90
CA LYS A 400 2.45 17.40 -5.79
C LYS A 400 2.23 15.96 -5.30
N GLN A 401 3.17 15.04 -5.52
CA GLN A 401 3.02 13.64 -5.12
C GLN A 401 2.93 13.50 -3.59
N GLY A 402 1.70 13.41 -3.05
CA GLY A 402 1.40 13.45 -1.61
C GLY A 402 0.33 14.47 -1.19
N GLY A 403 -0.09 15.37 -2.09
CA GLY A 403 -1.30 16.20 -1.92
C GLY A 403 -2.58 15.39 -2.06
N LEU A 404 -3.69 15.89 -1.50
CA LEU A 404 -4.99 15.21 -1.52
C LEU A 404 -5.69 15.32 -2.88
N LEU A 405 -5.55 16.47 -3.56
CA LEU A 405 -6.11 16.68 -4.90
C LEU A 405 -5.29 16.02 -6.01
N SER A 406 -3.99 15.82 -5.80
CA SER A 406 -3.04 15.50 -6.88
C SER A 406 -3.36 14.22 -7.65
N ALA A 407 -3.91 13.20 -6.97
CA ALA A 407 -4.37 11.98 -7.63
C ALA A 407 -5.61 12.20 -8.50
N ASP A 408 -6.54 13.06 -8.07
CA ASP A 408 -7.76 13.35 -8.82
C ASP A 408 -7.50 14.28 -10.01
N LEU A 409 -6.63 15.27 -9.82
CA LEU A 409 -6.13 16.14 -10.88
C LEU A 409 -5.33 15.36 -11.94
N TYR A 410 -4.52 14.37 -11.54
CA TYR A 410 -3.84 13.51 -12.51
C TYR A 410 -4.80 12.65 -13.32
N LYS A 411 -5.87 12.09 -12.70
CA LYS A 411 -6.91 11.35 -13.43
C LYS A 411 -7.59 12.23 -14.47
N LEU A 412 -8.00 13.44 -14.09
CA LEU A 412 -8.53 14.42 -15.05
C LEU A 412 -7.55 14.72 -16.19
N TYR A 413 -6.24 14.81 -15.88
CA TYR A 413 -5.22 15.10 -16.88
C TYR A 413 -5.07 14.01 -17.95
N ILE A 414 -5.36 12.75 -17.62
CA ILE A 414 -5.28 11.61 -18.55
C ILE A 414 -6.66 11.16 -19.09
N GLU A 415 -7.75 11.75 -18.59
CA GLU A 415 -9.13 11.31 -18.90
C GLU A 415 -9.43 11.31 -20.40
N ASP A 416 -9.18 12.41 -21.11
CA ASP A 416 -9.41 12.52 -22.55
C ASP A 416 -8.74 11.38 -23.37
N LEU A 417 -7.60 10.84 -22.92
CA LEU A 417 -6.94 9.69 -23.57
C LEU A 417 -7.69 8.38 -23.31
N LEU A 418 -8.20 8.19 -22.09
CA LEU A 418 -8.95 6.98 -21.71
C LEU A 418 -10.35 7.00 -22.32
N SER A 419 -11.02 8.16 -22.31
CA SER A 419 -12.25 8.42 -23.06
C SER A 419 -12.08 8.20 -24.57
N LEU A 420 -10.94 8.57 -25.17
CA LEU A 420 -10.64 8.25 -26.57
C LEU A 420 -10.54 6.73 -26.82
N TYR A 421 -9.95 5.98 -25.89
CA TYR A 421 -9.85 4.52 -25.99
C TYR A 421 -11.20 3.83 -25.79
N GLU A 422 -11.97 4.21 -24.78
CA GLU A 422 -13.30 3.67 -24.49
C GLU A 422 -14.26 3.79 -25.69
N ASN A 423 -14.27 4.96 -26.33
CA ASN A 423 -15.08 5.23 -27.52
C ASN A 423 -14.48 4.67 -28.83
N SER A 424 -13.27 4.11 -28.79
CA SER A 424 -12.63 3.52 -29.96
C SER A 424 -13.19 2.12 -30.25
N THR A 425 -13.35 1.80 -31.53
CA THR A 425 -13.70 0.45 -31.97
C THR A 425 -12.50 -0.50 -32.02
N LEU A 426 -11.28 0.01 -31.85
CA LEU A 426 -10.00 -0.70 -31.98
C LEU A 426 -9.66 -1.54 -30.74
N GLY A 427 -8.91 -2.62 -30.95
CA GLY A 427 -8.38 -3.48 -29.89
C GLY A 427 -9.41 -4.44 -29.28
N CYS A 428 -9.09 -4.98 -28.11
CA CYS A 428 -9.82 -6.11 -27.54
C CYS A 428 -11.24 -5.79 -27.05
N LYS A 429 -12.11 -6.81 -27.07
CA LYS A 429 -13.50 -6.75 -26.59
C LYS A 429 -13.87 -7.99 -25.79
N ILE A 430 -14.84 -7.88 -24.90
CA ILE A 430 -15.55 -9.02 -24.30
C ILE A 430 -17.04 -8.82 -24.57
N GLY A 431 -17.62 -9.68 -25.41
CA GLY A 431 -18.95 -9.46 -25.96
C GLY A 431 -19.05 -8.10 -26.67
N ASN A 432 -19.93 -7.24 -26.19
CA ASN A 432 -20.13 -5.88 -26.73
C ASN A 432 -19.31 -4.79 -26.00
N ILE A 433 -18.47 -5.15 -25.04
CA ILE A 433 -17.70 -4.18 -24.23
C ILE A 433 -16.28 -4.07 -24.81
N ASN A 434 -15.89 -2.88 -25.28
CA ASN A 434 -14.51 -2.60 -25.66
C ASN A 434 -13.63 -2.53 -24.40
N ILE A 435 -12.51 -3.26 -24.38
CA ILE A 435 -11.51 -3.18 -23.30
C ILE A 435 -10.10 -3.23 -23.91
N ASN A 436 -9.77 -2.14 -24.60
CA ASN A 436 -8.51 -1.92 -25.30
C ASN A 436 -7.45 -1.21 -24.45
N ALA A 437 -7.80 -0.69 -23.27
CA ALA A 437 -6.85 -0.19 -22.28
C ALA A 437 -7.26 -0.58 -20.85
N VAL A 438 -6.25 -0.81 -20.00
CA VAL A 438 -6.40 -1.02 -18.55
C VAL A 438 -5.44 -0.07 -17.85
N ALA A 439 -5.98 0.96 -17.20
CA ALA A 439 -5.20 2.03 -16.57
C ALA A 439 -5.29 2.01 -15.04
N CYS A 440 -4.17 2.29 -14.38
CA CYS A 440 -4.09 2.46 -12.94
C CYS A 440 -3.13 3.60 -12.60
N ALA A 441 -3.67 4.81 -12.49
CA ALA A 441 -2.90 6.05 -12.45
C ALA A 441 -2.06 6.20 -13.73
N ASP A 442 -0.73 6.26 -13.62
CA ASP A 442 0.23 6.41 -14.70
C ASP A 442 0.60 5.08 -15.40
N ASP A 443 0.36 3.93 -14.77
CA ASP A 443 0.49 2.61 -15.41
C ASP A 443 -0.68 2.39 -16.41
N ILE A 444 -0.39 2.30 -17.71
CA ILE A 444 -1.39 2.00 -18.76
C ILE A 444 -0.94 0.77 -19.55
N ALA A 445 -1.83 -0.22 -19.67
CA ALA A 445 -1.67 -1.34 -20.59
C ALA A 445 -2.70 -1.27 -21.72
N LEU A 446 -2.23 -1.25 -22.96
CA LEU A 446 -3.06 -1.34 -24.17
C LEU A 446 -3.16 -2.80 -24.64
N LEU A 447 -4.34 -3.20 -25.10
CA LEU A 447 -4.73 -4.58 -25.38
C LEU A 447 -5.40 -4.69 -26.76
N SER A 448 -4.90 -5.58 -27.61
CA SER A 448 -5.42 -5.79 -28.97
C SER A 448 -5.27 -7.23 -29.46
N ASP A 449 -6.15 -7.66 -30.35
CA ASP A 449 -6.04 -8.88 -31.16
C ASP A 449 -5.48 -8.61 -32.57
N ASN A 450 -5.37 -7.34 -32.95
CA ASN A 450 -4.81 -6.87 -34.21
C ASN A 450 -3.54 -6.03 -33.94
N PRO A 451 -2.38 -6.35 -34.57
CA PRO A 451 -1.15 -5.58 -34.38
C PRO A 451 -1.26 -4.15 -34.96
N TYR A 452 -2.05 -3.94 -36.02
CA TYR A 452 -2.26 -2.59 -36.57
C TYR A 452 -3.03 -1.70 -35.59
N ASP A 453 -4.10 -2.23 -34.99
CA ASP A 453 -4.86 -1.56 -33.94
C ASP A 453 -3.98 -1.20 -32.73
N LEU A 454 -3.13 -2.12 -32.27
CA LEU A 454 -2.23 -1.83 -31.14
C LEU A 454 -1.25 -0.71 -31.48
N GLN A 455 -0.68 -0.68 -32.68
CA GLN A 455 0.19 0.40 -33.11
C GLN A 455 -0.56 1.74 -33.20
N ILE A 456 -1.83 1.75 -33.62
CA ILE A 456 -2.67 2.97 -33.62
C ILE A 456 -2.93 3.44 -32.17
N LEU A 457 -3.26 2.54 -31.24
CA LEU A 457 -3.45 2.87 -29.82
C LEU A 457 -2.17 3.44 -29.19
N VAL A 458 -1.00 2.87 -29.51
CA VAL A 458 0.33 3.38 -29.11
C VAL A 458 0.60 4.76 -29.73
N ASN A 459 0.22 4.99 -30.98
CA ASN A 459 0.35 6.30 -31.64
C ASN A 459 -0.55 7.36 -30.98
N HIS A 460 -1.77 7.00 -30.56
CA HIS A 460 -2.63 7.90 -29.77
C HIS A 460 -1.96 8.29 -28.45
N ALA A 461 -1.34 7.34 -27.73
CA ALA A 461 -0.60 7.63 -26.50
C ALA A 461 0.60 8.57 -26.72
N LEU A 462 1.27 8.47 -27.88
CA LEU A 462 2.36 9.36 -28.26
C LEU A 462 1.87 10.77 -28.58
N GLN A 463 0.87 10.89 -29.46
CA GLN A 463 0.27 12.18 -29.84
C GLN A 463 -0.31 12.89 -28.62
N TYR A 464 -0.99 12.16 -27.74
CA TYR A 464 -1.50 12.70 -26.49
C TYR A 464 -0.37 13.21 -25.59
N SER A 465 0.74 12.49 -25.48
CA SER A 465 1.90 12.93 -24.68
C SER A 465 2.60 14.18 -25.25
N GLN A 466 2.59 14.36 -26.57
CA GLN A 466 3.13 15.54 -27.25
C GLN A 466 2.24 16.78 -27.03
N LEU A 467 0.92 16.60 -27.02
CA LEU A 467 -0.05 17.66 -26.69
C LEU A 467 -0.02 18.02 -25.20
N HIS A 468 0.19 17.03 -24.32
CA HIS A 468 0.15 17.17 -22.85
C HIS A 468 1.54 17.17 -22.20
N TYR A 469 2.60 17.43 -22.98
CA TYR A 469 3.94 17.80 -22.50
C TYR A 469 4.61 16.80 -21.54
N TYR A 470 4.22 15.52 -21.60
CA TYR A 470 4.89 14.43 -20.88
C TYR A 470 5.61 13.50 -21.85
N THR A 471 6.58 12.74 -21.34
CA THR A 471 7.44 11.88 -22.18
C THR A 471 7.11 10.41 -21.93
N GLN A 472 6.62 9.71 -22.96
CA GLN A 472 6.63 8.24 -23.00
C GLN A 472 8.07 7.71 -23.06
N GLN A 473 8.36 6.54 -22.51
CA GLN A 473 9.71 5.97 -22.47
C GLN A 473 9.82 4.71 -23.37
N PRO A 474 10.14 4.81 -24.68
CA PRO A 474 10.12 3.67 -25.61
C PRO A 474 10.92 2.45 -25.13
N GLN A 475 12.08 2.66 -24.51
CA GLN A 475 12.97 1.59 -24.02
C GLN A 475 12.53 0.98 -22.67
N LYS A 476 11.42 1.44 -22.10
CA LYS A 476 10.77 0.85 -20.92
C LYS A 476 9.33 0.44 -21.16
N SER A 477 8.67 1.03 -22.16
CA SER A 477 7.38 0.58 -22.64
C SER A 477 7.56 -0.75 -23.36
N VAL A 478 6.87 -1.80 -22.92
CA VAL A 478 7.14 -3.20 -23.32
C VAL A 478 6.02 -3.74 -24.20
N ILE A 479 6.38 -4.48 -25.25
CA ILE A 479 5.45 -5.33 -26.00
C ILE A 479 5.49 -6.77 -25.48
N ILE A 480 4.33 -7.44 -25.45
CA ILE A 480 4.21 -8.88 -25.27
C ILE A 480 3.26 -9.39 -26.36
N GLN A 481 3.71 -10.36 -27.17
CA GLN A 481 2.91 -10.99 -28.23
C GLN A 481 2.60 -12.43 -27.84
N VAL A 482 1.35 -12.72 -27.50
CA VAL A 482 0.95 -14.01 -26.92
C VAL A 482 0.76 -15.05 -28.01
N GLU A 483 1.37 -16.23 -27.84
CA GLU A 483 1.46 -17.24 -28.89
C GLU A 483 0.10 -17.89 -29.21
N ASN A 484 -0.21 -17.99 -30.51
CA ASN A 484 -1.36 -18.71 -31.04
C ASN A 484 -0.99 -20.18 -31.33
N LYS A 485 -1.60 -21.13 -30.63
CA LYS A 485 -1.25 -22.57 -30.72
C LYS A 485 -1.60 -23.22 -32.07
N ALA A 486 -2.55 -22.65 -32.82
CA ALA A 486 -3.02 -23.22 -34.08
C ALA A 486 -2.21 -22.77 -35.31
N LYS A 487 -1.42 -21.69 -35.22
CA LYS A 487 -0.66 -21.13 -36.35
C LYS A 487 0.86 -21.15 -36.13
N LYS A 488 1.44 -22.35 -36.02
CA LYS A 488 2.91 -22.55 -36.03
C LYS A 488 3.59 -22.23 -37.37
N THR A 489 2.84 -21.93 -38.43
CA THR A 489 3.32 -21.84 -39.82
C THR A 489 3.60 -20.42 -40.32
N ALA A 490 3.47 -19.39 -39.49
CA ALA A 490 3.97 -18.05 -39.78
C ALA A 490 4.31 -17.30 -38.48
N ASN A 491 5.58 -17.39 -38.04
CA ASN A 491 6.12 -16.48 -37.02
C ASN A 491 6.20 -15.08 -37.62
N HIS A 492 5.19 -14.26 -37.40
CA HIS A 492 5.26 -12.81 -37.61
C HIS A 492 5.36 -12.15 -36.25
N ASN A 493 6.60 -11.98 -35.78
CA ASN A 493 6.88 -11.03 -34.72
C ASN A 493 6.65 -9.64 -35.30
N TRP A 494 5.67 -8.91 -34.76
CA TRP A 494 5.39 -7.55 -35.17
C TRP A 494 6.29 -6.57 -34.42
N ASN A 495 6.95 -5.67 -35.14
CA ASN A 495 7.77 -4.65 -34.51
C ASN A 495 6.90 -3.42 -34.28
N PHE A 496 6.83 -2.95 -33.04
CA PHE A 496 6.04 -1.79 -32.65
C PHE A 496 6.96 -0.63 -32.32
N ASN A 497 6.59 0.57 -32.75
CA ASN A 497 7.39 1.77 -32.57
C ASN A 497 6.68 2.79 -31.69
N LEU A 498 7.45 3.44 -30.82
CA LEU A 498 7.04 4.58 -30.01
C LEU A 498 8.11 5.66 -30.14
N ASP A 499 7.72 6.88 -30.55
CA ASP A 499 8.67 7.97 -30.84
C ASP A 499 9.78 7.56 -31.84
N ASN A 500 9.36 6.90 -32.93
CA ASN A 500 10.22 6.31 -33.98
C ASN A 500 11.32 5.34 -33.47
N LYS A 501 11.17 4.81 -32.26
CA LYS A 501 12.06 3.81 -31.66
C LYS A 501 11.29 2.52 -31.43
N GLU A 502 11.92 1.41 -31.79
CA GLU A 502 11.37 0.09 -31.55
C GLU A 502 11.22 -0.17 -30.05
N MET A 503 10.03 -0.65 -29.66
CA MET A 503 9.72 -1.03 -28.29
C MET A 503 10.23 -2.45 -28.00
N PRO A 504 10.86 -2.71 -26.84
CA PRO A 504 11.31 -4.05 -26.48
C PRO A 504 10.14 -5.04 -26.41
N ASN A 505 10.17 -6.03 -27.30
CA ASN A 505 9.30 -7.20 -27.27
C ASN A 505 9.89 -8.23 -26.29
N LEU A 506 9.16 -8.55 -25.21
CA LEU A 506 9.65 -9.41 -24.12
C LEU A 506 8.72 -10.61 -23.90
N ASP A 507 9.32 -11.78 -23.66
CA ASP A 507 8.60 -13.00 -23.27
C ASP A 507 7.77 -12.83 -21.99
N LYS A 508 8.17 -11.90 -21.12
CA LYS A 508 7.47 -11.60 -19.87
C LYS A 508 7.77 -10.20 -19.34
N SER A 509 6.77 -9.56 -18.75
CA SER A 509 6.93 -8.32 -17.98
C SER A 509 5.92 -8.24 -16.83
N THR A 510 6.12 -7.32 -15.88
CA THR A 510 5.24 -7.16 -14.71
C THR A 510 4.32 -5.96 -14.88
N HIS A 511 3.01 -6.17 -14.86
CA HIS A 511 1.99 -5.13 -14.84
C HIS A 511 1.16 -5.25 -13.54
N LEU A 512 1.04 -4.17 -12.76
CA LEU A 512 0.32 -4.13 -11.47
C LEU A 512 0.72 -5.24 -10.47
N GLY A 513 1.97 -5.69 -10.52
CA GLY A 513 2.49 -6.77 -9.67
C GLY A 513 2.16 -8.20 -10.14
N ILE A 514 1.55 -8.36 -11.32
CA ILE A 514 1.32 -9.65 -11.98
C ILE A 514 2.26 -9.79 -13.19
N ILE A 515 2.89 -10.94 -13.35
CA ILE A 515 3.67 -11.26 -14.55
C ILE A 515 2.71 -11.58 -15.69
N ARG A 516 2.90 -10.92 -16.83
CA ARG A 516 2.26 -11.19 -18.11
C ARG A 516 3.31 -11.85 -19.00
N SER A 517 2.95 -12.88 -19.75
CA SER A 517 3.90 -13.69 -20.54
C SER A 517 3.36 -14.04 -21.92
N THR A 518 4.25 -14.40 -22.84
CA THR A 518 3.93 -14.87 -24.21
C THR A 518 3.35 -16.28 -24.22
N THR A 519 3.65 -17.09 -23.20
CA THR A 519 3.14 -18.46 -23.05
C THR A 519 2.61 -18.71 -21.63
N LYS A 520 1.47 -19.44 -21.51
CA LYS A 520 0.95 -19.96 -20.23
C LYS A 520 1.87 -21.09 -19.72
N SER A 521 2.99 -20.77 -19.08
CA SER A 521 3.88 -21.79 -18.47
C SER A 521 3.33 -22.30 -17.13
N LYS A 522 3.65 -23.56 -16.76
CA LYS A 522 3.28 -24.12 -15.43
C LYS A 522 3.91 -23.37 -14.25
N SER A 523 4.94 -22.55 -14.49
CA SER A 523 5.55 -21.67 -13.50
C SER A 523 4.79 -20.36 -13.30
N ASP A 524 4.12 -19.82 -14.32
CA ASP A 524 3.38 -18.56 -14.20
C ASP A 524 2.12 -18.72 -13.34
N THR A 525 1.52 -19.91 -13.37
CA THR A 525 0.47 -20.32 -12.41
C THR A 525 0.88 -20.12 -10.95
N PHE A 526 2.16 -20.24 -10.59
CA PHE A 526 2.62 -20.04 -9.21
C PHE A 526 2.58 -18.57 -8.78
N ASN A 527 2.84 -17.63 -9.70
CA ASN A 527 2.73 -16.19 -9.42
C ASN A 527 1.27 -15.72 -9.46
N THR A 528 0.45 -16.28 -10.34
CA THR A 528 -1.00 -16.06 -10.31
C THR A 528 -1.60 -16.65 -9.03
N GLU A 529 -1.16 -17.83 -8.57
CA GLU A 529 -1.53 -18.39 -7.26
C GLU A 529 -1.01 -17.54 -6.09
N GLN A 530 0.20 -16.99 -6.14
CA GLN A 530 0.68 -16.05 -5.12
C GLN A 530 -0.15 -14.76 -5.09
N ASN A 531 -0.54 -14.22 -6.25
CA ASN A 531 -1.33 -12.99 -6.32
C ASN A 531 -2.81 -13.24 -5.98
N ILE A 532 -3.37 -14.40 -6.32
CA ILE A 532 -4.62 -14.93 -5.76
C ILE A 532 -4.49 -15.12 -4.24
N THR A 533 -3.33 -15.56 -3.74
CA THR A 533 -3.08 -15.70 -2.30
C THR A 533 -2.96 -14.35 -1.60
N LYS A 534 -2.36 -13.33 -2.22
CA LYS A 534 -2.36 -11.94 -1.73
C LYS A 534 -3.77 -11.36 -1.75
N ALA A 535 -4.49 -11.49 -2.86
CA ALA A 535 -5.89 -11.10 -3.01
C ALA A 535 -6.79 -11.75 -1.94
N ARG A 536 -6.66 -13.07 -1.75
CA ARG A 536 -7.32 -13.82 -0.68
C ARG A 536 -6.91 -13.31 0.69
N ARG A 537 -5.62 -13.09 0.98
CA ARG A 537 -5.17 -12.52 2.27
C ARG A 537 -5.74 -11.13 2.53
N THR A 538 -5.79 -10.26 1.51
CA THR A 538 -6.43 -8.94 1.61
C THR A 538 -7.92 -9.08 1.87
N ALA A 539 -8.65 -9.91 1.11
CA ALA A 539 -10.06 -10.20 1.35
C ALA A 539 -10.29 -10.78 2.77
N TYR A 540 -9.48 -11.74 3.21
CA TYR A 540 -9.52 -12.31 4.56
C TYR A 540 -9.19 -11.28 5.66
N SER A 541 -8.38 -10.25 5.38
CA SER A 541 -8.14 -9.12 6.29
C SER A 541 -9.31 -8.12 6.33
N LEU A 542 -10.06 -8.01 5.23
CA LEU A 542 -11.28 -7.21 5.14
C LEU A 542 -12.50 -7.92 5.75
N LEU A 543 -12.49 -9.26 5.88
CA LEU A 543 -13.51 -9.98 6.64
C LEU A 543 -13.56 -9.54 8.12
N SER A 544 -12.40 -9.22 8.73
CA SER A 544 -12.35 -8.63 10.08
C SER A 544 -12.96 -7.22 10.18
N ALA A 545 -13.21 -6.55 9.06
CA ALA A 545 -13.88 -5.25 8.98
C ALA A 545 -15.38 -5.35 8.67
N GLY A 546 -15.98 -6.55 8.68
CA GLY A 546 -17.43 -6.75 8.53
C GLY A 546 -17.92 -6.91 7.09
N PHE A 547 -17.03 -7.20 6.14
CA PHE A 547 -17.42 -7.43 4.74
C PHE A 547 -18.14 -8.78 4.57
N HIS A 548 -19.45 -8.78 4.78
CA HIS A 548 -20.35 -9.91 4.55
C HIS A 548 -21.52 -9.48 3.64
N GLY A 549 -21.47 -9.88 2.37
CA GLY A 549 -22.69 -10.05 1.58
C GLY A 549 -23.32 -11.41 1.89
N ASN A 550 -24.62 -11.56 1.63
CA ASN A 550 -25.38 -12.78 1.97
C ASN A 550 -24.91 -14.06 1.23
N ASN A 551 -24.00 -13.95 0.26
CA ASN A 551 -23.45 -15.05 -0.54
C ASN A 551 -21.92 -15.15 -0.31
N GLY A 552 -21.51 -15.70 0.84
CA GLY A 552 -20.10 -15.87 1.20
C GLY A 552 -19.33 -16.85 0.30
N LEU A 553 -17.99 -16.76 0.34
CA LEU A 553 -17.05 -17.49 -0.53
C LEU A 553 -17.31 -18.99 -0.70
N ASP A 554 -17.07 -19.47 -1.92
CA ASP A 554 -17.15 -20.86 -2.36
C ASP A 554 -16.23 -21.81 -1.55
N PRO A 555 -16.73 -23.00 -1.12
CA PRO A 555 -15.95 -24.02 -0.38
C PRO A 555 -14.69 -24.58 -1.09
N ILE A 556 -14.42 -24.24 -2.35
CA ILE A 556 -13.17 -24.58 -3.06
C ILE A 556 -11.90 -24.08 -2.34
N THR A 557 -11.98 -22.98 -1.56
CA THR A 557 -10.78 -22.38 -0.94
C THR A 557 -10.34 -22.99 0.41
N SER A 558 -11.12 -23.90 0.98
CA SER A 558 -10.77 -24.64 2.21
C SER A 558 -10.30 -26.04 1.85
N LYS A 559 -9.03 -26.37 2.07
CA LYS A 559 -8.44 -27.70 1.79
C LYS A 559 -7.83 -28.34 3.04
N ILE A 560 -7.89 -29.67 3.10
CA ILE A 560 -7.36 -30.55 4.15
C ILE A 560 -6.65 -31.71 3.44
N HIS A 561 -5.66 -32.34 4.10
CA HIS A 561 -4.80 -33.38 3.52
C HIS A 561 -4.70 -34.58 4.50
N PRO A 562 -4.92 -35.87 4.11
CA PRO A 562 -4.71 -37.10 4.92
C PRO A 562 -3.57 -38.10 4.50
N ILE A 563 -2.59 -38.42 5.37
CA ILE A 563 -1.44 -39.39 5.34
C ILE A 563 -1.95 -40.59 6.14
N ILE A 564 -1.71 -41.78 5.63
CA ILE A 564 -1.71 -43.01 6.41
C ILE A 564 -0.29 -43.23 6.96
N ASP A 565 -0.13 -43.31 8.29
CA ASP A 565 1.14 -43.70 8.91
C ASP A 565 1.08 -45.17 9.39
N LEU A 566 2.16 -45.92 9.17
CA LEU A 566 2.29 -47.33 9.54
C LEU A 566 3.49 -47.48 10.47
N ASN A 567 3.23 -47.43 11.78
CA ASN A 567 4.29 -47.58 12.77
C ASN A 567 4.87 -49.01 12.76
N ASN A 568 6.13 -49.13 12.35
CA ASN A 568 6.96 -50.32 12.62
C ASN A 568 7.41 -50.35 14.10
N ASP A 569 6.47 -50.55 15.01
CA ASP A 569 6.81 -51.01 16.36
C ASP A 569 7.05 -52.53 16.31
N ASN A 570 8.29 -52.94 16.55
CA ASN A 570 8.71 -54.34 16.53
C ASN A 570 8.11 -55.14 17.71
N ASN A 571 6.86 -55.60 17.59
CA ASN A 571 6.31 -56.66 18.44
C ASN A 571 5.16 -57.42 17.75
N PRO A 572 5.43 -58.55 17.06
CA PRO A 572 4.46 -59.24 16.20
C PRO A 572 3.46 -60.14 16.97
N SER A 573 3.07 -59.77 18.19
CA SER A 573 2.35 -60.66 19.13
C SER A 573 1.01 -60.13 19.67
N LYS A 574 0.53 -58.96 19.19
CA LYS A 574 -0.86 -58.52 19.40
C LYS A 574 -1.44 -57.93 18.10
N GLY A 575 -2.30 -58.71 17.45
CA GLY A 575 -2.92 -58.32 16.18
C GLY A 575 -3.99 -57.24 16.34
N ALA A 576 -3.63 -55.99 16.06
CA ALA A 576 -4.55 -54.93 15.67
C ALA A 576 -3.76 -53.85 14.88
N LEU A 577 -4.05 -53.71 13.59
CA LEU A 577 -3.49 -52.65 12.75
C LEU A 577 -4.36 -51.40 12.89
N SER A 578 -3.91 -50.42 13.68
CA SER A 578 -4.56 -49.12 13.82
C SER A 578 -4.03 -48.14 12.78
N ILE A 579 -4.91 -47.57 11.95
CA ILE A 579 -4.53 -46.51 11.03
C ILE A 579 -4.75 -45.14 11.69
N ALA A 580 -3.67 -44.38 11.83
CA ALA A 580 -3.68 -42.99 12.28
C ALA A 580 -3.34 -42.03 11.11
N ILE A 581 -3.73 -40.78 11.30
CA ILE A 581 -3.57 -39.62 10.41
C ILE A 581 -3.38 -38.40 11.41
N LYS A 582 -2.85 -37.17 11.09
CA LYS A 582 -2.82 -36.04 12.09
C LYS A 582 -3.11 -34.51 11.75
N LEU A 583 -4.17 -33.89 12.32
CA LEU A 583 -5.02 -32.88 11.62
C LEU A 583 -4.38 -31.55 11.15
N LYS A 584 -4.77 -31.08 9.94
CA LYS A 584 -4.40 -29.75 9.43
C LYS A 584 -5.55 -28.85 8.95
N LEU A 585 -5.90 -27.88 9.80
CA LEU A 585 -6.82 -26.78 9.51
C LEU A 585 -6.05 -25.54 8.97
N VAL A 586 -6.17 -25.22 7.68
CA VAL A 586 -5.49 -24.04 7.09
C VAL A 586 -6.37 -22.79 7.24
N THR A 587 -6.16 -22.05 8.31
CA THR A 587 -6.89 -20.80 8.57
C THR A 587 -6.03 -19.57 8.32
N GLY A 588 -6.33 -18.82 7.25
CA GLY A 588 -5.60 -17.60 6.92
C GLY A 588 -5.67 -16.49 7.98
N THR A 589 -6.73 -16.48 8.81
CA THR A 589 -7.00 -15.42 9.81
C THR A 589 -7.69 -15.91 11.09
N PHE A 590 -7.81 -17.21 11.33
CA PHE A 590 -8.37 -17.74 12.59
C PHE A 590 -7.29 -17.74 13.67
N MET A 591 -7.38 -16.79 14.60
CA MET A 591 -6.71 -16.91 15.89
C MET A 591 -7.71 -17.40 16.93
N THR A 592 -7.37 -18.54 17.54
CA THR A 592 -8.00 -19.07 18.75
C THR A 592 -7.76 -18.12 19.93
N GLN A 593 -8.60 -18.16 20.98
CA GLN A 593 -8.38 -17.30 22.15
C GLN A 593 -7.03 -17.55 22.81
N SER A 594 -6.59 -18.81 22.97
CA SER A 594 -5.24 -19.17 23.45
C SER A 594 -4.13 -18.41 22.70
N LYS A 595 -4.21 -18.37 21.37
CA LYS A 595 -3.25 -17.68 20.50
C LYS A 595 -3.36 -16.16 20.58
N ARG A 596 -4.54 -15.61 20.88
CA ARG A 596 -4.70 -14.16 21.12
C ARG A 596 -4.15 -13.74 22.47
N ALA A 597 -4.41 -14.51 23.52
CA ALA A 597 -3.86 -14.29 24.85
C ALA A 597 -2.32 -14.28 24.82
N SER A 598 -1.68 -15.14 24.00
CA SER A 598 -0.22 -15.14 23.84
C SER A 598 0.36 -13.88 23.19
N PHE A 599 -0.40 -13.16 22.35
CA PHE A 599 0.03 -11.89 21.73
C PHE A 599 -0.44 -10.65 22.48
N THR A 600 -1.53 -10.76 23.25
CA THR A 600 -2.19 -9.65 23.94
C THR A 600 -2.57 -10.12 25.35
N LYS A 601 -1.71 -9.80 26.34
CA LYS A 601 -1.83 -10.23 27.75
C LYS A 601 -3.13 -9.81 28.47
N SER A 602 -3.99 -9.03 27.82
CA SER A 602 -5.30 -8.58 28.32
C SER A 602 -6.48 -9.42 27.81
N GLU A 603 -6.28 -10.36 26.88
CA GLU A 603 -7.35 -11.27 26.43
C GLU A 603 -7.26 -12.63 27.16
N SER A 604 -8.41 -13.17 27.57
CA SER A 604 -8.51 -14.51 28.17
C SER A 604 -8.30 -15.61 27.13
N PRO A 605 -7.59 -16.71 27.46
CA PRO A 605 -7.42 -17.86 26.57
C PRO A 605 -8.65 -18.79 26.48
N LEU A 606 -9.65 -18.62 27.35
CA LEU A 606 -10.83 -19.50 27.46
C LEU A 606 -11.73 -19.53 26.21
N CYS A 607 -12.35 -20.68 25.96
CA CYS A 607 -13.28 -20.92 24.85
C CYS A 607 -14.62 -20.21 25.03
N LYS A 608 -14.83 -19.10 24.32
CA LYS A 608 -16.06 -18.27 24.33
C LYS A 608 -17.36 -18.98 23.91
N LEU A 609 -17.32 -20.30 23.66
CA LEU A 609 -18.49 -21.13 23.39
C LEU A 609 -18.95 -21.91 24.61
N CYS A 610 -18.03 -22.40 25.46
CA CYS A 610 -18.34 -23.23 26.61
C CYS A 610 -17.70 -22.77 27.93
N ASP A 611 -16.75 -21.82 27.87
CA ASP A 611 -15.96 -21.23 28.96
C ASP A 611 -15.21 -22.22 29.90
N ASP A 612 -15.33 -23.54 29.65
CA ASP A 612 -14.75 -24.65 30.42
C ASP A 612 -13.22 -24.82 30.29
N GLU A 613 -12.63 -24.57 29.11
CA GLU A 613 -11.23 -24.87 28.79
C GLU A 613 -10.64 -23.79 27.85
N ASP A 614 -9.31 -23.75 27.73
CA ASP A 614 -8.61 -22.91 26.75
C ASP A 614 -9.07 -23.22 25.32
N GLU A 615 -9.36 -22.17 24.55
CA GLU A 615 -9.74 -22.31 23.16
C GLU A 615 -8.49 -22.62 22.33
N ASP A 616 -8.28 -23.87 21.95
CA ASP A 616 -7.33 -24.25 20.91
C ASP A 616 -8.00 -25.09 19.80
N ILE A 617 -7.19 -25.57 18.85
CA ILE A 617 -7.70 -26.37 17.73
C ILE A 617 -8.18 -27.74 18.21
N GLU A 618 -7.50 -28.35 19.19
CA GLU A 618 -7.85 -29.66 19.74
C GLU A 618 -9.19 -29.58 20.50
N HIS A 619 -9.34 -28.58 21.36
CA HIS A 619 -10.56 -28.31 22.09
C HIS A 619 -11.76 -28.12 21.15
N LEU A 620 -11.65 -27.26 20.13
CA LEU A 620 -12.76 -27.02 19.20
C LEU A 620 -13.12 -28.26 18.36
N LEU A 621 -12.13 -29.03 17.93
CA LEU A 621 -12.34 -30.22 17.10
C LEU A 621 -12.80 -31.45 17.88
N LEU A 622 -12.55 -31.53 19.20
CA LEU A 622 -12.69 -32.80 19.94
C LEU A 622 -13.38 -32.69 21.31
N LYS A 623 -13.26 -31.57 22.02
CA LYS A 623 -13.64 -31.47 23.45
C LYS A 623 -14.81 -30.52 23.72
N CYS A 624 -14.94 -29.45 22.94
CA CYS A 624 -15.94 -28.40 23.14
C CYS A 624 -17.36 -28.98 23.08
N LYS A 625 -18.06 -29.05 24.23
CA LYS A 625 -19.38 -29.70 24.36
C LYS A 625 -20.43 -29.05 23.45
N VAL A 626 -20.38 -27.73 23.29
CA VAL A 626 -21.30 -26.93 22.45
C VAL A 626 -21.16 -27.25 20.96
N LEU A 627 -20.01 -27.76 20.53
CA LEU A 627 -19.77 -28.16 19.14
C LEU A 627 -20.08 -29.64 18.88
N GLU A 628 -20.37 -30.44 19.91
CA GLU A 628 -20.61 -31.88 19.76
C GLU A 628 -21.76 -32.23 18.80
N PRO A 629 -22.96 -31.59 18.86
CA PRO A 629 -24.06 -31.90 17.93
C PRO A 629 -23.73 -31.66 16.45
N ILE A 630 -22.67 -30.89 16.18
CA ILE A 630 -22.17 -30.64 14.82
C ILE A 630 -21.10 -31.67 14.44
N ARG A 631 -20.28 -32.13 15.40
CA ARG A 631 -19.22 -33.11 15.16
C ARG A 631 -19.77 -34.51 14.91
N SER A 632 -20.64 -35.02 15.79
CA SER A 632 -21.06 -36.43 15.77
C SER A 632 -21.62 -36.87 14.41
N PRO A 633 -22.48 -36.08 13.70
CA PRO A 633 -22.96 -36.46 12.37
C PRO A 633 -21.87 -36.62 11.31
N PHE A 634 -20.79 -35.82 11.36
CA PHE A 634 -19.67 -35.96 10.43
C PHE A 634 -18.74 -37.11 10.81
N ILE A 635 -18.58 -37.40 12.11
CA ILE A 635 -17.84 -38.59 12.60
C ILE A 635 -18.55 -39.86 12.11
N ASN A 636 -19.86 -39.96 12.28
CA ASN A 636 -20.66 -41.08 11.78
C ASN A 636 -20.53 -41.23 10.24
N GLN A 637 -20.51 -40.12 9.49
CA GLN A 637 -20.28 -40.16 8.04
C GLN A 637 -18.86 -40.61 7.66
N ILE A 638 -17.85 -40.35 8.48
CA ILE A 638 -16.49 -40.87 8.28
C ILE A 638 -16.47 -42.37 8.55
N GLU A 639 -17.09 -42.82 9.64
CA GLU A 639 -17.24 -44.24 9.97
C GLU A 639 -17.98 -45.02 8.87
N ASP A 640 -19.19 -44.60 8.48
CA ASP A 640 -20.03 -45.29 7.50
C ASP A 640 -19.38 -45.46 6.12
N ASN A 641 -18.52 -44.51 5.71
CA ASN A 641 -17.91 -44.47 4.38
C ASN A 641 -16.48 -45.04 4.32
N ILE A 642 -15.72 -45.04 5.42
CA ILE A 642 -14.36 -45.63 5.44
C ILE A 642 -14.40 -47.10 5.88
N LEU A 643 -15.21 -47.46 6.89
CA LEU A 643 -15.17 -48.80 7.50
C LEU A 643 -15.58 -49.91 6.51
N LYS A 644 -16.50 -49.62 5.58
CA LYS A 644 -16.95 -50.57 4.54
C LYS A 644 -15.92 -50.83 3.43
N ASP A 645 -15.03 -49.87 3.18
CA ASP A 645 -14.09 -49.90 2.04
C ASP A 645 -12.71 -50.46 2.47
N ALA A 646 -12.34 -50.32 3.75
CA ALA A 646 -11.02 -50.67 4.28
C ALA A 646 -10.94 -51.95 5.13
N SER A 647 -12.08 -52.60 5.48
CA SER A 647 -12.14 -53.76 6.38
C SER A 647 -11.52 -53.54 7.78
N ILE A 648 -11.49 -52.29 8.25
CA ILE A 648 -10.94 -51.90 9.56
C ILE A 648 -12.06 -51.96 10.61
N SER A 649 -11.84 -52.67 11.72
CA SER A 649 -12.75 -52.69 12.86
C SER A 649 -12.38 -51.61 13.90
N PHE A 650 -13.29 -50.68 14.17
CA PHE A 650 -13.14 -49.73 15.27
C PHE A 650 -13.56 -50.40 16.59
N TYR A 651 -12.68 -50.42 17.59
CA TYR A 651 -13.09 -50.77 18.95
C TYR A 651 -13.84 -49.61 19.58
N LYS A 652 -15.02 -49.89 20.14
CA LYS A 652 -15.84 -48.91 20.85
C LYS A 652 -15.13 -48.47 22.13
N LEU A 653 -14.42 -47.35 22.07
CA LEU A 653 -13.76 -46.75 23.23
C LEU A 653 -14.80 -46.46 24.32
N SER A 654 -14.48 -46.90 25.54
CA SER A 654 -15.34 -46.72 26.71
C SER A 654 -15.48 -45.23 27.07
N THR A 655 -16.58 -44.89 27.75
CA THR A 655 -17.11 -43.53 27.89
C THR A 655 -16.31 -42.60 28.83
N ASN A 656 -15.00 -42.75 28.94
CA ASN A 656 -14.14 -41.84 29.68
C ASN A 656 -12.73 -41.78 29.08
N THR A 657 -12.14 -40.57 29.15
CA THR A 657 -10.84 -40.14 28.61
C THR A 657 -10.79 -39.81 27.10
N GLN A 658 -10.50 -38.52 26.86
CA GLN A 658 -10.15 -37.81 25.63
C GLN A 658 -9.97 -38.63 24.33
N THR A 659 -10.93 -38.53 23.41
CA THR A 659 -10.83 -39.08 22.06
C THR A 659 -10.10 -38.12 21.13
N GLN A 660 -8.94 -38.54 20.60
CA GLN A 660 -8.19 -37.76 19.60
C GLN A 660 -8.60 -38.16 18.17
N ILE A 661 -9.15 -37.22 17.40
CA ILE A 661 -9.29 -37.33 15.92
C ILE A 661 -8.31 -36.35 15.29
N ILE A 662 -7.42 -36.89 14.47
CA ILE A 662 -6.32 -36.16 13.87
C ILE A 662 -6.15 -36.71 12.40
N MET A 663 -5.98 -35.85 11.36
CA MET A 663 -5.74 -36.12 9.89
C MET A 663 -4.72 -35.21 9.08
N ASP A 664 -3.45 -35.61 8.81
CA ASP A 664 -2.29 -34.87 8.16
C ASP A 664 -1.94 -35.60 6.87
N CYS A 665 -1.65 -35.00 5.68
CA CYS A 665 -0.92 -35.62 4.52
C CYS A 665 0.36 -34.88 4.12
N THR A 666 1.50 -35.14 4.74
CA THR A 666 2.81 -34.67 4.25
C THR A 666 3.92 -35.73 4.30
N LYS A 667 3.84 -36.77 3.44
CA LYS A 667 5.02 -37.43 2.83
C LYS A 667 4.63 -38.37 1.66
N LEU A 668 4.40 -37.79 0.49
CA LEU A 668 4.32 -38.57 -0.76
C LEU A 668 5.72 -39.04 -1.17
N ARG A 669 6.10 -40.24 -0.69
CA ARG A 669 7.05 -41.22 -1.29
C ARG A 669 7.45 -42.25 -0.22
N HIS A 670 6.88 -43.45 -0.29
CA HIS A 670 7.63 -44.71 -0.32
C HIS A 670 6.70 -45.86 -0.78
N GLN A 671 7.30 -46.96 -1.23
CA GLN A 671 6.61 -48.08 -1.86
C GLN A 671 6.15 -49.08 -0.80
N ASN A 672 4.84 -49.33 -0.72
CA ASN A 672 4.21 -50.60 -0.32
C ASN A 672 2.72 -50.53 -0.67
N SER A 673 2.14 -51.61 -1.21
CA SER A 673 0.98 -51.54 -2.10
C SER A 673 -0.40 -51.79 -1.47
N ASP A 674 -0.46 -52.27 -0.23
CA ASP A 674 -1.58 -53.14 0.18
C ASP A 674 -2.67 -52.45 1.04
N LEU A 675 -2.58 -51.14 1.26
CA LEU A 675 -3.54 -50.33 2.03
C LEU A 675 -3.91 -49.00 1.35
N LEU A 676 -4.15 -49.05 0.04
CA LEU A 676 -4.65 -47.89 -0.73
C LEU A 676 -6.17 -47.75 -0.59
N LEU A 677 -6.63 -46.74 0.15
CA LEU A 677 -8.02 -46.27 0.05
C LEU A 677 -8.35 -45.93 -1.41
N ASN A 678 -9.53 -46.31 -1.87
CA ASN A 678 -9.91 -46.00 -3.24
C ASN A 678 -10.07 -44.47 -3.43
N ARG A 679 -9.79 -43.97 -4.64
CA ARG A 679 -9.75 -42.53 -4.93
C ARG A 679 -11.09 -41.79 -4.68
N LYS A 680 -12.23 -42.49 -4.71
CA LYS A 680 -13.54 -41.90 -4.36
C LYS A 680 -13.66 -41.73 -2.83
N THR A 681 -13.19 -42.71 -2.07
CA THR A 681 -13.17 -42.66 -0.59
C THR A 681 -12.26 -41.53 -0.11
N GLU A 682 -11.07 -41.36 -0.70
CA GLU A 682 -10.18 -40.21 -0.43
C GLU A 682 -10.88 -38.85 -0.65
N GLN A 683 -11.54 -38.69 -1.81
CA GLN A 683 -12.29 -37.47 -2.14
C GLN A 683 -13.49 -37.22 -1.21
N LEU A 684 -14.15 -38.29 -0.75
CA LEU A 684 -15.27 -38.21 0.17
C LEU A 684 -14.83 -37.81 1.58
N CYS A 685 -13.70 -38.37 2.07
CA CYS A 685 -13.07 -37.96 3.32
C CYS A 685 -12.66 -36.48 3.29
N GLU A 686 -12.10 -36.00 2.18
CA GLU A 686 -11.77 -34.59 1.99
C GLU A 686 -13.05 -33.72 2.05
N LEU A 687 -14.11 -34.10 1.34
CA LEU A 687 -15.38 -33.39 1.32
C LEU A 687 -16.05 -33.30 2.70
N ILE A 688 -16.09 -34.42 3.44
CA ILE A 688 -16.68 -34.48 4.78
C ILE A 688 -15.88 -33.61 5.76
N SER A 689 -14.55 -33.71 5.74
CA SER A 689 -13.67 -32.92 6.59
C SER A 689 -13.82 -31.41 6.35
N ARG A 690 -13.94 -30.99 5.08
CA ARG A 690 -14.21 -29.59 4.71
C ARG A 690 -15.55 -29.08 5.27
N LYS A 691 -16.62 -29.89 5.17
CA LYS A 691 -17.96 -29.54 5.70
C LYS A 691 -17.94 -29.39 7.22
N LEU A 692 -17.29 -30.30 7.94
CA LEU A 692 -17.09 -30.21 9.39
C LEU A 692 -16.40 -28.91 9.78
N CYS A 693 -15.23 -28.61 9.21
CA CYS A 693 -14.47 -27.41 9.55
C CYS A 693 -15.24 -26.10 9.25
N TYR A 694 -16.00 -26.06 8.15
CA TYR A 694 -16.86 -24.92 7.82
C TYR A 694 -18.00 -24.73 8.84
N ALA A 695 -18.66 -25.81 9.26
CA ALA A 695 -19.74 -25.76 10.24
C ALA A 695 -19.26 -25.26 11.61
N LEU A 696 -18.14 -25.81 12.11
CA LEU A 696 -17.52 -25.39 13.37
C LEU A 696 -17.12 -23.91 13.36
N HIS A 697 -16.52 -23.43 12.26
CA HIS A 697 -16.13 -22.02 12.12
C HIS A 697 -17.36 -21.09 12.09
N THR A 698 -18.38 -21.44 11.31
CA THR A 698 -19.61 -20.65 11.14
C THR A 698 -20.33 -20.45 12.47
N ILE A 699 -20.45 -21.52 13.26
CA ILE A 699 -21.15 -21.49 14.54
C ILE A 699 -20.36 -20.68 15.56
N ARG A 700 -19.04 -20.88 15.67
CA ARG A 700 -18.19 -20.06 16.54
C ARG A 700 -18.26 -18.57 16.21
N ALA A 701 -18.21 -18.21 14.94
CA ALA A 701 -18.29 -16.81 14.51
C ALA A 701 -19.64 -16.17 14.85
N ARG A 702 -20.75 -16.90 14.65
CA ARG A 702 -22.10 -16.46 15.04
C ARG A 702 -22.19 -16.21 16.54
N THR A 703 -21.80 -17.15 17.39
CA THR A 703 -21.87 -17.00 18.86
C THR A 703 -21.06 -15.79 19.36
N ILE A 704 -19.82 -15.61 18.89
CA ILE A 704 -18.97 -14.46 19.27
C ILE A 704 -19.60 -13.12 18.80
N SER A 705 -20.24 -13.09 17.63
CA SER A 705 -20.92 -11.86 17.14
C SER A 705 -22.19 -11.54 17.92
N MET A 706 -22.93 -12.53 18.41
CA MET A 706 -24.09 -12.34 19.27
C MET A 706 -23.70 -11.84 20.66
N GLN A 707 -22.66 -12.41 21.28
CA GLN A 707 -22.11 -11.93 22.55
C GLN A 707 -21.71 -10.43 22.47
N LYS A 708 -21.09 -10.00 21.36
CA LYS A 708 -20.74 -8.59 21.12
C LYS A 708 -21.92 -7.64 20.89
N LYS A 709 -23.12 -8.16 20.59
CA LYS A 709 -24.35 -7.36 20.48
C LYS A 709 -25.09 -7.19 21.81
N HIS A 710 -24.78 -8.00 22.81
CA HIS A 710 -25.31 -7.87 24.17
C HIS A 710 -24.33 -7.15 25.12
N SER A 711 -23.08 -6.89 24.68
CA SER A 711 -22.06 -6.12 25.40
C SER A 711 -21.89 -4.69 24.87
N LYS A 712 -22.91 -4.16 24.18
CA LYS A 712 -23.03 -2.81 23.62
C LYS A 712 -24.46 -2.34 23.82
#